data_AF-A0A972Q1S4-F1
#
_entry.id   AF-A0A972Q1S4-F1
#
_cell.length_a   1.000
_cell.length_b   1.000
_cell.length_c   1.000
_cell.angle_alpha   90.00
_cell.angle_beta   90.00
_cell.angle_gamma   90.00
#
_symmetry.space_group_name_H-M   'P 1'
#
loop_
_entity.id
_entity.type
_entity.pdbx_description
1 polymer ?
#
loop_
_entity_poly.entity_id
_entity_poly.type
_entity_poly.pdbx_seq_one_letter_code
_entity_poly.pdbx_strand_id
1 'polypeptide(L)'
;MAKELESSPQDTLAKNEATVDVGRGRVHIRVKAPRQTQILIDLEAEPSAGAPVIRRSFVYGVPLAASSPLIRQFAAWWEQARARWNAATVLSGCALLVYLATRWIALPDYPIYFFTDEAVQTTLAADLVRDHFRVGDELLPTFFKNAYQYNLGTSVYLQVIPYLLFGKSIWVTRGTAALVTLIAALSLGMAMKKVFHSAYPWSAVLLLSITPAWFLHSRTAFETGIATAFYAGFFYSYLLYRTQKPGAIYGAVVFAALSFYSYSPARMVVLITAVFFFLSDLKYHWQQRKILLGALGLVLLAALPFLRFQIYHPQENLRHLEVLNSYWIHDIPLREKLSIYFREYLQGLDPFYWYLELNGDLPRHVMKGYGHLLRATLPLGLIGLIILLRRIRQAPYRAVLLSLLAAPSGGALVEIGITRVLILIIPAVMISALGLTAVMEWAQKRWQLSRWKVGLPVFILMAGFNFWMLRDALVNGPLWHTDYGLGGMQWGARQIFGKIREMTSEDPRIKISLSPSWANGTDTIAQFFFEGELPFQMESIEGYFDRRRTLDSSRVFIMIPEEYKKVIQSPKFTNVQVDQVLNYPNGQPGFYFVRLEYSEAFDAILAEESAQRRVLQEAGVKIDDLPAAVRYSYLDMGPIDNLFDDDPRTLVRTYEANPLRLEITFDKPRALTGLKARIGGTATIFSFQLVDSDGKVVYSDQQDVKEAPDPRWLEFTVEPPQDCAQVFIEVKSTYDQEPAHVHLWEVTFE
;
A
#
# COMPACT_ATOMS: atom_id res chain seq x y z
N MET A 1 -41.48 58.94 17.52
CA MET A 1 -41.87 59.97 18.52
C MET A 1 -42.52 59.22 19.68
N ALA A 2 -41.69 58.81 20.66
CA ALA A 2 -41.49 59.49 21.96
C ALA A 2 -42.53 58.98 22.97
N LYS A 3 -42.21 58.23 24.04
CA LYS A 3 -41.00 58.18 24.88
C LYS A 3 -40.50 56.73 25.06
N GLU A 4 -39.19 56.57 25.01
CA GLU A 4 -38.48 55.49 25.70
C GLU A 4 -38.97 55.43 27.15
N LEU A 5 -39.59 54.32 27.54
CA LEU A 5 -39.54 53.85 28.91
C LEU A 5 -38.17 53.21 29.05
N GLU A 6 -37.21 53.96 29.60
CA GLU A 6 -35.93 53.43 30.05
C GLU A 6 -36.21 52.20 30.93
N SER A 7 -36.00 51.00 30.39
CA SER A 7 -35.90 49.81 31.22
C SER A 7 -34.65 49.97 32.06
N SER A 8 -34.82 50.20 33.37
CA SER A 8 -33.71 50.19 34.31
C SER A 8 -32.87 48.92 34.12
N PRO A 9 -31.54 48.97 34.24
CA PRO A 9 -30.68 47.79 34.10
C PRO A 9 -31.16 46.70 35.06
N GLN A 10 -31.41 45.50 34.53
CA GLN A 10 -31.78 44.33 35.32
C GLN A 10 -30.58 43.89 36.17
N ASP A 11 -30.62 44.21 37.46
CA ASP A 11 -29.58 43.79 38.40
C ASP A 11 -29.80 42.31 38.77
N THR A 12 -28.75 41.50 38.63
CA THR A 12 -28.78 40.07 38.96
C THR A 12 -28.45 39.86 40.44
N LEU A 13 -29.32 39.16 41.17
CA LEU A 13 -29.08 38.84 42.58
C LEU A 13 -28.12 37.67 42.73
N ALA A 14 -26.85 37.96 43.00
CA ALA A 14 -25.79 36.95 43.15
C ALA A 14 -25.85 36.16 44.48
N LYS A 15 -26.68 36.58 45.45
CA LYS A 15 -26.85 35.94 46.77
C LYS A 15 -28.35 35.83 47.11
N ASN A 16 -28.72 34.90 47.99
CA ASN A 16 -30.12 34.63 48.41
C ASN A 16 -30.79 35.79 49.18
N GLU A 17 -30.08 36.89 49.37
CA GLU A 17 -30.51 38.07 50.08
C GLU A 17 -30.02 39.31 49.34
N ALA A 18 -30.90 40.29 49.22
CA ALA A 18 -30.56 41.62 48.76
C ALA A 18 -31.27 42.69 49.55
N THR A 19 -30.64 43.85 49.56
CA THR A 19 -31.15 45.04 50.23
C THR A 19 -31.21 46.12 49.18
N VAL A 20 -32.40 46.66 48.96
CA VAL A 20 -32.66 47.67 47.95
C VAL A 20 -33.20 48.90 48.66
N ASP A 21 -32.52 50.02 48.48
CA ASP A 21 -33.01 51.30 48.97
C ASP A 21 -34.09 51.81 48.00
N VAL A 22 -35.29 52.06 48.51
CA VAL A 22 -36.43 52.54 47.73
C VAL A 22 -36.97 53.81 48.40
N GLY A 23 -36.55 54.96 47.88
CA GLY A 23 -36.84 56.27 48.47
C GLY A 23 -36.14 56.46 49.82
N ARG A 24 -36.92 56.75 50.89
CA ARG A 24 -36.42 56.83 52.28
C ARG A 24 -36.52 55.51 53.05
N GLY A 25 -37.10 54.47 52.44
CA GLY A 25 -37.24 53.14 53.01
C GLY A 25 -36.19 52.17 52.46
N ARG A 26 -35.91 51.11 53.22
CA ARG A 26 -35.01 50.04 52.80
C ARG A 26 -35.78 48.72 52.79
N VAL A 27 -35.85 48.07 51.64
CA VAL A 27 -36.52 46.79 51.46
C VAL A 27 -35.47 45.69 51.48
N HIS A 28 -35.61 44.74 52.40
CA HIS A 28 -34.75 43.56 52.45
C HIS A 28 -35.49 42.36 51.86
N ILE A 29 -35.01 41.88 50.71
CA ILE A 29 -35.54 40.72 50.02
C ILE A 29 -34.69 39.51 50.41
N ARG A 30 -35.31 38.50 51.03
CA ARG A 30 -34.71 37.19 51.27
C ARG A 30 -35.50 36.14 50.50
N VAL A 31 -34.85 35.49 49.54
CA VAL A 31 -35.45 34.44 48.72
C VAL A 31 -35.01 33.07 49.22
N LYS A 32 -35.96 32.26 49.69
CA LYS A 32 -35.72 30.86 50.07
C LYS A 32 -36.42 29.94 49.07
N ALA A 33 -35.80 29.75 47.90
CA ALA A 33 -36.31 28.89 46.84
C ALA A 33 -35.33 27.74 46.53
N PRO A 34 -35.81 26.59 46.01
CA PRO A 34 -34.93 25.55 45.48
C PRO A 34 -33.99 26.10 44.41
N ARG A 35 -32.76 25.56 44.30
CA ARG A 35 -31.67 26.03 43.42
C ARG A 35 -32.00 26.17 41.92
N GLN A 36 -33.20 25.77 41.49
CA GLN A 36 -33.65 25.73 40.09
C GLN A 36 -34.87 26.65 39.80
N THR A 37 -35.24 27.52 40.74
CA THR A 37 -36.41 28.41 40.59
C THR A 37 -35.95 29.79 40.12
N GLN A 38 -36.52 30.31 39.03
CA GLN A 38 -36.38 31.71 38.67
C GLN A 38 -37.53 32.52 39.25
N ILE A 39 -37.21 33.66 39.85
CA ILE A 39 -38.18 34.60 40.41
C ILE A 39 -37.83 35.99 39.91
N LEU A 40 -38.76 36.62 39.19
CA LEU A 40 -38.73 38.04 38.88
C LEU A 40 -39.37 38.79 40.05
N ILE A 41 -38.65 39.76 40.60
CA ILE A 41 -39.13 40.59 41.70
C ILE A 41 -39.14 42.03 41.21
N ASP A 42 -40.35 42.54 40.97
CA ASP A 42 -40.59 43.94 40.66
C ASP A 42 -40.94 44.68 41.94
N LEU A 43 -40.10 45.64 42.33
CA LEU A 43 -40.37 46.57 43.41
C LEU A 43 -40.78 47.90 42.83
N GLU A 44 -41.97 48.35 43.22
CA GLU A 44 -42.49 49.68 42.91
C GLU A 44 -42.79 50.38 44.23
N ALA A 45 -42.24 51.58 44.44
CA ALA A 45 -42.64 52.44 45.53
C ALA A 45 -43.09 53.80 45.01
N GLU A 46 -44.27 54.21 45.46
CA GLU A 46 -44.83 55.53 45.29
C GLU A 46 -44.59 56.34 46.57
N PRO A 47 -43.65 57.31 46.58
CA PRO A 47 -43.48 58.18 47.74
C PRO A 47 -44.67 59.16 47.83
N SER A 48 -45.11 59.49 49.04
CA SER A 48 -46.20 60.45 49.25
C SER A 48 -45.91 61.82 48.61
N ALA A 49 -46.86 62.26 47.77
CA ALA A 49 -47.00 63.56 47.11
C ALA A 49 -45.70 64.24 46.58
N GLY A 50 -45.39 63.99 45.30
CA GLY A 50 -44.52 64.86 44.49
C GLY A 50 -43.14 64.31 44.10
N ALA A 51 -42.82 63.05 44.40
CA ALA A 51 -41.58 62.39 43.97
C ALA A 51 -41.84 61.32 42.90
N PRO A 52 -40.90 61.07 41.97
CA PRO A 52 -41.06 60.07 40.91
C PRO A 52 -41.16 58.65 41.49
N VAL A 53 -42.00 57.82 40.86
CA VAL A 53 -42.14 56.39 41.19
C VAL A 53 -40.81 55.68 40.92
N ILE A 54 -40.28 54.99 41.94
CA ILE A 54 -39.05 54.20 41.80
C ILE A 54 -39.47 52.76 41.48
N ARG A 55 -39.19 52.31 40.25
CA ARG A 55 -39.33 50.92 39.83
C ARG A 55 -37.96 50.26 39.71
N ARG A 56 -37.80 49.11 40.37
CA ARG A 56 -36.59 48.27 40.29
C ARG A 56 -37.00 46.82 40.06
N SER A 57 -36.51 46.22 38.99
CA SER A 57 -36.74 44.81 38.64
C SER A 57 -35.47 44.00 38.91
N PHE A 58 -35.61 42.91 39.65
CA PHE A 58 -34.52 41.97 39.94
C PHE A 58 -34.87 40.58 39.44
N VAL A 59 -33.87 39.89 38.86
CA VAL A 59 -34.00 38.47 38.53
C VAL A 59 -33.13 37.67 39.49
N TYR A 60 -33.76 36.77 40.24
CA TYR A 60 -33.08 35.79 41.08
C TYR A 60 -33.03 34.44 40.34
N GLY A 61 -31.83 33.89 40.19
CA GLY A 61 -31.55 32.61 39.51
C GLY A 61 -30.93 32.78 38.12
N VAL A 62 -29.87 32.02 37.83
CA VAL A 62 -29.16 32.05 36.53
C VAL A 62 -30.14 31.65 35.41
N PRO A 63 -30.14 32.33 34.25
CA PRO A 63 -30.86 31.85 33.07
C PRO A 63 -30.53 30.37 32.84
N LEU A 64 -31.55 29.56 32.61
CA LEU A 64 -31.38 28.23 32.02
C LEU A 64 -30.89 28.45 30.57
N ALA A 65 -29.63 28.87 30.42
CA ALA A 65 -28.93 28.87 29.16
C ALA A 65 -28.83 27.40 28.75
N ALA A 66 -29.72 27.03 27.82
CA ALA A 66 -29.70 25.90 26.91
C ALA A 66 -28.52 24.92 27.09
N SER A 67 -28.48 24.15 28.19
CA SER A 67 -27.68 22.94 28.22
C SER A 67 -28.51 21.86 27.57
N SER A 68 -28.23 21.65 26.28
CA SER A 68 -28.87 20.60 25.50
C SER A 68 -28.81 19.26 26.26
N PRO A 69 -29.79 18.36 26.08
CA PRO A 69 -29.75 17.03 26.67
C PRO A 69 -28.42 16.30 26.40
N LEU A 70 -27.81 16.55 25.23
CA LEU A 70 -26.50 16.04 24.83
C LEU A 70 -25.36 16.56 25.72
N ILE A 71 -25.35 17.84 26.09
CA ILE A 71 -24.30 18.41 26.96
C ILE A 71 -24.40 17.83 28.38
N ARG A 72 -25.62 17.62 28.89
CA ARG A 72 -25.83 16.97 30.21
C ARG A 72 -25.47 15.49 30.18
N GLN A 73 -25.83 14.78 29.12
CA GLN A 73 -25.41 13.39 28.92
C GLN A 73 -23.89 13.28 28.78
N PHE A 74 -23.26 14.21 28.07
CA PHE A 74 -21.81 14.28 27.93
C PHE A 74 -21.12 14.57 29.28
N ALA A 75 -21.63 15.52 30.06
CA ALA A 75 -21.09 15.84 31.39
C ALA A 75 -21.26 14.67 32.38
N ALA A 76 -22.42 14.00 32.39
CA ALA A 76 -22.65 12.82 33.22
C ALA A 76 -21.80 11.63 32.80
N TRP A 77 -21.63 11.41 31.49
CA TRP A 77 -20.71 10.43 30.94
C TRP A 77 -19.26 10.75 31.30
N TRP A 78 -18.87 12.02 31.22
CA TRP A 78 -17.53 12.51 31.58
C TRP A 78 -17.21 12.31 33.05
N GLU A 79 -18.13 12.62 33.97
CA GLU A 79 -17.96 12.38 35.40
C GLU A 79 -17.90 10.88 35.74
N GLN A 80 -18.73 10.05 35.11
CA GLN A 80 -18.63 8.59 35.25
C GLN A 80 -17.34 8.01 34.66
N ALA A 81 -16.85 8.58 33.56
CA ALA A 81 -15.58 8.21 32.95
C ALA A 81 -14.42 8.59 33.88
N ARG A 82 -14.42 9.82 34.41
CA ARG A 82 -13.42 10.37 35.33
C ARG A 82 -13.33 9.56 36.62
N ALA A 83 -14.47 9.13 37.19
CA ALA A 83 -14.51 8.26 38.36
C ALA A 83 -13.84 6.88 38.14
N ARG A 84 -13.66 6.46 36.87
CA ARG A 84 -12.99 5.20 36.48
C ARG A 84 -11.52 5.39 36.08
N TRP A 85 -11.01 6.63 36.12
CA TRP A 85 -9.62 6.91 35.74
C TRP A 85 -8.66 6.47 36.84
N ASN A 86 -8.07 5.30 36.64
CA ASN A 86 -6.85 4.91 37.32
C ASN A 86 -5.63 5.27 36.45
N ALA A 87 -4.45 5.30 37.06
CA ALA A 87 -3.18 5.57 36.39
C ALA A 87 -2.99 4.75 35.10
N ALA A 88 -3.36 3.46 35.10
CA ALA A 88 -3.25 2.60 33.92
C ALA A 88 -4.13 3.07 32.77
N THR A 89 -5.33 3.59 33.04
CA THR A 89 -6.26 4.11 32.04
C THR A 89 -5.77 5.44 31.48
N VAL A 90 -5.25 6.34 32.34
CA VAL A 90 -4.65 7.61 31.91
C VAL A 90 -3.43 7.35 31.00
N LEU A 91 -2.50 6.50 31.44
CA LEU A 91 -1.32 6.14 30.62
C LEU A 91 -1.71 5.44 29.32
N SER A 92 -2.80 4.67 29.29
CA SER A 92 -3.30 4.07 28.03
C SER A 92 -3.84 5.14 27.07
N GLY A 93 -4.58 6.13 27.58
CA GLY A 93 -5.00 7.29 26.79
C GLY A 93 -3.80 8.06 26.24
N CYS A 94 -2.82 8.36 27.09
CA CYS A 94 -1.58 9.01 26.67
C CYS A 94 -0.78 8.18 25.66
N ALA A 95 -0.72 6.85 25.80
CA ALA A 95 -0.05 5.98 24.84
C ALA A 95 -0.69 6.04 23.45
N LEU A 96 -2.03 6.08 23.39
CA LEU A 96 -2.75 6.25 22.14
C LEU A 96 -2.51 7.63 21.52
N LEU A 97 -2.41 8.68 22.35
CA LEU A 97 -2.03 10.02 21.88
C LEU A 97 -0.60 10.05 21.33
N VAL A 98 0.36 9.42 22.01
CA VAL A 98 1.74 9.27 21.51
C VAL A 98 1.76 8.51 20.19
N TYR A 99 1.03 7.39 20.10
CA TYR A 99 0.89 6.61 18.88
C TYR A 99 0.34 7.46 17.73
N LEU A 100 -0.74 8.20 17.95
CA LEU A 100 -1.35 9.02 16.90
C LEU A 100 -0.46 10.20 16.49
N ALA A 101 0.10 10.91 17.47
CA ALA A 101 0.98 12.06 17.22
C ALA A 101 2.18 11.64 16.36
N THR A 102 2.82 10.51 16.70
CA THR A 102 3.98 10.02 15.97
C THR A 102 3.67 9.49 14.57
N ARG A 103 2.38 9.31 14.22
CA ARG A 103 1.92 8.91 12.89
C ARG A 103 1.49 10.11 12.05
N TRP A 104 0.92 11.15 12.66
CA TRP A 104 0.43 12.31 11.91
C TRP A 104 1.43 13.44 11.75
N ILE A 105 2.41 13.57 12.65
CA ILE A 105 3.45 14.60 12.52
C ILE A 105 4.27 14.34 11.24
N ALA A 106 4.35 15.37 10.38
CA ALA A 106 5.13 15.39 9.15
C ALA A 106 4.87 14.17 8.23
N LEU A 107 3.60 13.75 8.16
CA LEU A 107 3.18 12.58 7.38
C LEU A 107 3.49 12.65 5.87
N PRO A 108 3.43 13.84 5.22
CA PRO A 108 3.87 13.98 3.83
C PRO A 108 5.40 13.94 3.64
N ASP A 109 6.18 14.12 4.71
CA ASP A 109 7.65 14.23 4.64
C ASP A 109 8.35 12.90 4.94
N TYR A 110 7.73 12.03 5.74
CA TYR A 110 8.21 10.66 5.93
C TYR A 110 7.08 9.63 5.94
N PRO A 111 7.15 8.56 5.11
CA PRO A 111 8.27 8.22 4.22
C PRO A 111 8.51 9.21 3.08
N ILE A 112 9.76 9.32 2.62
CA ILE A 112 10.18 10.36 1.66
C ILE A 112 9.62 10.18 0.25
N TYR A 113 9.24 8.95 -0.09
CA TYR A 113 8.58 8.61 -1.35
C TYR A 113 7.08 8.81 -1.23
N PHE A 114 6.37 8.92 -2.34
CA PHE A 114 4.92 8.75 -2.39
C PHE A 114 4.64 7.80 -3.56
N PHE A 115 4.33 6.55 -3.22
CA PHE A 115 4.40 5.42 -4.15
C PHE A 115 3.08 5.22 -4.89
N THR A 116 3.12 4.57 -6.05
CA THR A 116 1.90 4.29 -6.85
C THR A 116 0.83 3.54 -6.06
N ASP A 117 1.22 2.55 -5.24
CA ASP A 117 0.27 1.80 -4.39
C ASP A 117 -0.40 2.66 -3.29
N GLU A 118 0.15 3.84 -2.99
CA GLU A 118 -0.51 4.84 -2.15
C GLU A 118 -1.43 5.74 -2.97
N ALA A 119 -0.93 6.26 -4.10
CA ALA A 119 -1.63 7.18 -4.98
C ALA A 119 -2.93 6.57 -5.54
N VAL A 120 -2.87 5.30 -5.93
CA VAL A 120 -3.98 4.57 -6.54
C VAL A 120 -5.19 4.44 -5.62
N GLN A 121 -5.00 4.38 -4.30
CA GLN A 121 -6.09 4.17 -3.33
C GLN A 121 -7.11 5.31 -3.37
N THR A 122 -6.62 6.55 -3.31
CA THR A 122 -7.47 7.74 -3.32
C THR A 122 -7.90 8.11 -4.73
N THR A 123 -7.07 7.82 -5.74
CA THR A 123 -7.43 8.03 -7.15
C THR A 123 -8.62 7.17 -7.54
N LEU A 124 -8.58 5.87 -7.23
CA LEU A 124 -9.71 4.97 -7.44
C LEU A 124 -10.94 5.34 -6.60
N ALA A 125 -10.75 5.85 -5.38
CA ALA A 125 -11.87 6.34 -4.58
C ALA A 125 -12.55 7.56 -5.23
N ALA A 126 -11.76 8.45 -5.84
CA ALA A 126 -12.27 9.59 -6.61
C ALA A 126 -13.00 9.13 -7.87
N ASP A 127 -12.41 8.20 -8.63
CA ASP A 127 -13.03 7.61 -9.83
C ASP A 127 -14.33 6.89 -9.49
N LEU A 128 -14.36 6.13 -8.39
CA LEU A 128 -15.57 5.46 -7.92
C LEU A 128 -16.69 6.45 -7.61
N VAL A 129 -16.37 7.60 -7.00
CA VAL A 129 -17.37 8.65 -6.75
C VAL A 129 -17.84 9.29 -8.05
N ARG A 130 -16.91 9.63 -8.94
CA ARG A 130 -17.18 10.22 -10.27
C ARG A 130 -18.10 9.31 -11.09
N ASP A 131 -17.84 8.02 -11.06
CA ASP A 131 -18.52 7.00 -11.87
C ASP A 131 -19.71 6.36 -11.14
N HIS A 132 -20.30 7.08 -10.16
CA HIS A 132 -21.50 6.67 -9.42
C HIS A 132 -21.42 5.27 -8.79
N PHE A 133 -20.27 4.96 -8.21
CA PHE A 133 -19.92 3.69 -7.58
C PHE A 133 -19.87 2.48 -8.53
N ARG A 134 -19.61 2.72 -9.82
CA ARG A 134 -19.47 1.68 -10.85
C ARG A 134 -18.08 1.66 -11.46
N VAL A 135 -17.64 0.46 -11.84
CA VAL A 135 -16.44 0.25 -12.67
C VAL A 135 -16.85 -0.69 -13.80
N GLY A 136 -16.89 -0.17 -15.03
CA GLY A 136 -17.60 -0.85 -16.12
C GLY A 136 -19.07 -1.08 -15.75
N ASP A 137 -19.55 -2.31 -15.92
CA ASP A 137 -20.93 -2.68 -15.56
C ASP A 137 -21.12 -3.05 -14.08
N GLU A 138 -20.02 -3.16 -13.31
CA GLU A 138 -20.07 -3.61 -11.92
C GLU A 138 -20.37 -2.49 -10.93
N LEU A 139 -21.47 -2.63 -10.17
CA LEU A 139 -21.79 -1.77 -9.04
C LEU A 139 -21.08 -2.26 -7.77
N LEU A 140 -20.40 -1.34 -7.08
CA LEU A 140 -19.61 -1.59 -5.87
C LEU A 140 -18.64 -2.77 -6.08
N PRO A 141 -17.65 -2.64 -6.98
CA PRO A 141 -16.73 -3.72 -7.31
C PRO A 141 -16.03 -4.25 -6.05
N THR A 142 -15.86 -5.57 -5.98
CA THR A 142 -15.27 -6.20 -4.78
C THR A 142 -13.79 -5.92 -4.66
N PHE A 143 -13.09 -5.94 -5.79
CA PHE A 143 -11.70 -5.53 -5.90
C PHE A 143 -11.52 -4.55 -7.05
N PHE A 144 -10.47 -3.73 -6.96
CA PHE A 144 -10.04 -2.79 -7.96
C PHE A 144 -8.68 -3.21 -8.52
N LYS A 145 -8.45 -2.85 -9.78
CA LYS A 145 -7.15 -3.03 -10.43
C LYS A 145 -6.13 -2.07 -9.84
N ASN A 146 -5.01 -2.61 -9.40
CA ASN A 146 -3.77 -1.87 -9.19
C ASN A 146 -2.87 -2.15 -10.39
N ALA A 147 -2.70 -1.17 -11.26
CA ALA A 147 -2.17 -1.34 -12.62
C ALA A 147 -2.91 -2.46 -13.38
N TYR A 148 -2.33 -3.65 -13.48
CA TYR A 148 -2.84 -4.77 -14.28
C TYR A 148 -3.53 -5.89 -13.46
N GLN A 149 -3.55 -5.81 -12.13
CA GLN A 149 -4.04 -6.90 -11.27
C GLN A 149 -5.10 -6.44 -10.25
N TYR A 150 -6.12 -7.26 -10.01
CA TYR A 150 -7.09 -7.01 -8.94
C TYR A 150 -6.48 -7.33 -7.57
N ASN A 151 -6.19 -6.29 -6.78
CA ASN A 151 -5.54 -6.46 -5.48
C ASN A 151 -6.08 -5.54 -4.38
N LEU A 152 -6.77 -4.45 -4.74
CA LEU A 152 -7.25 -3.46 -3.78
C LEU A 152 -8.74 -3.64 -3.51
N GLY A 153 -9.20 -3.37 -2.30
CA GLY A 153 -10.61 -3.53 -1.93
C GLY A 153 -11.00 -2.56 -0.83
N THR A 154 -11.06 -3.04 0.42
CA THR A 154 -11.42 -2.23 1.59
C THR A 154 -10.61 -0.93 1.69
N SER A 155 -9.34 -0.95 1.29
CA SER A 155 -8.43 0.20 1.31
C SER A 155 -8.92 1.38 0.47
N VAL A 156 -9.52 1.13 -0.70
CA VAL A 156 -10.09 2.16 -1.59
C VAL A 156 -11.36 2.75 -0.97
N TYR A 157 -12.27 1.89 -0.50
CA TYR A 157 -13.52 2.32 0.12
C TYR A 157 -13.30 3.20 1.36
N LEU A 158 -12.24 2.94 2.14
CA LEU A 158 -11.87 3.76 3.29
C LEU A 158 -11.49 5.21 2.91
N GLN A 159 -10.99 5.44 1.70
CA GLN A 159 -10.59 6.77 1.23
C GLN A 159 -11.76 7.62 0.72
N VAL A 160 -12.94 7.02 0.44
CA VAL A 160 -14.09 7.74 -0.17
C VAL A 160 -14.55 8.94 0.67
N ILE A 161 -14.83 8.73 1.96
CA ILE A 161 -15.32 9.81 2.83
C ILE A 161 -14.23 10.88 3.04
N PRO A 162 -12.98 10.54 3.41
CA PRO A 162 -11.90 11.52 3.53
C PRO A 162 -11.64 12.30 2.23
N TYR A 163 -11.68 11.64 1.08
CA TYR A 163 -11.56 12.29 -0.23
C TYR A 163 -12.69 13.30 -0.46
N LEU A 164 -13.95 12.93 -0.22
CA LEU A 164 -15.09 13.84 -0.38
C LEU A 164 -14.99 15.09 0.52
N LEU A 165 -14.39 14.96 1.70
CA LEU A 165 -14.27 16.05 2.67
C LEU A 165 -13.07 16.96 2.40
N PHE A 166 -11.95 16.42 1.91
CA PHE A 166 -10.66 17.11 1.89
C PHE A 166 -9.92 17.07 0.55
N GLY A 167 -10.44 16.37 -0.46
CA GLY A 167 -9.81 16.18 -1.76
C GLY A 167 -8.59 15.26 -1.74
N LYS A 168 -7.91 15.16 -2.91
CA LYS A 168 -6.67 14.38 -3.06
C LYS A 168 -5.50 15.13 -2.42
N SER A 169 -4.88 14.52 -1.40
CA SER A 169 -3.59 14.95 -0.88
C SER A 169 -2.85 13.80 -0.19
N ILE A 170 -1.51 13.89 -0.14
CA ILE A 170 -0.68 12.88 0.53
C ILE A 170 -1.11 12.75 2.00
N TRP A 171 -1.38 13.88 2.67
CA TRP A 171 -1.77 13.89 4.07
C TRP A 171 -3.11 13.18 4.29
N VAL A 172 -4.13 13.44 3.47
CA VAL A 172 -5.44 12.79 3.58
C VAL A 172 -5.33 11.28 3.34
N THR A 173 -4.60 10.89 2.30
CA THR A 173 -4.43 9.49 1.89
C THR A 173 -3.75 8.66 2.98
N ARG A 174 -2.59 9.13 3.45
CA ARG A 174 -1.84 8.48 4.55
C ARG A 174 -2.52 8.64 5.90
N GLY A 175 -3.11 9.81 6.16
CA GLY A 175 -3.76 10.14 7.44
C GLY A 175 -4.95 9.24 7.73
N THR A 176 -5.71 8.91 6.68
CA THR A 176 -6.80 7.93 6.74
C THR A 176 -6.29 6.53 7.11
N ALA A 177 -5.26 6.05 6.42
CA ALA A 177 -4.66 4.74 6.74
C ALA A 177 -4.09 4.72 8.17
N ALA A 178 -3.36 5.76 8.57
CA ALA A 178 -2.82 5.94 9.91
C ALA A 178 -3.93 5.92 10.99
N LEU A 179 -5.07 6.55 10.72
CA LEU A 179 -6.23 6.52 11.64
C LEU A 179 -6.78 5.10 11.79
N VAL A 180 -6.91 4.34 10.70
CA VAL A 180 -7.35 2.93 10.73
C VAL A 180 -6.38 2.08 11.54
N THR A 181 -5.08 2.35 11.50
CA THR A 181 -4.08 1.61 12.31
C THR A 181 -4.27 1.75 13.82
N LEU A 182 -5.05 2.74 14.30
CA LEU A 182 -5.45 2.81 15.72
C LEU A 182 -6.20 1.56 16.18
N ILE A 183 -6.88 0.85 15.27
CA ILE A 183 -7.54 -0.42 15.58
C ILE A 183 -6.52 -1.42 16.13
N ALA A 184 -5.31 -1.48 15.57
CA ALA A 184 -4.24 -2.34 16.07
C ALA A 184 -3.82 -1.96 17.49
N ALA A 185 -3.50 -0.67 17.70
CA ALA A 185 -3.09 -0.15 19.00
C ALA A 185 -4.15 -0.40 20.08
N LEU A 186 -5.41 -0.08 19.78
CA LEU A 186 -6.55 -0.31 20.66
C LEU A 186 -6.74 -1.80 20.96
N SER A 187 -6.68 -2.65 19.93
CA SER A 187 -6.87 -4.10 20.07
C SER A 187 -5.81 -4.72 20.98
N LEU A 188 -4.54 -4.38 20.79
CA LEU A 188 -3.44 -4.89 21.62
C LEU A 188 -3.52 -4.38 23.06
N GLY A 189 -3.72 -3.06 23.26
CA GLY A 189 -3.84 -2.49 24.60
C GLY A 189 -5.05 -3.03 25.37
N MET A 190 -6.18 -3.23 24.67
CA MET A 190 -7.39 -3.78 25.26
C MET A 190 -7.32 -5.28 25.48
N ALA A 191 -6.60 -6.04 24.65
CA ALA A 191 -6.27 -7.44 24.91
C ALA A 191 -5.46 -7.56 26.21
N MET A 192 -4.42 -6.75 26.37
CA MET A 192 -3.62 -6.73 27.60
C MET A 192 -4.46 -6.38 28.83
N LYS A 193 -5.36 -5.39 28.73
CA LYS A 193 -6.21 -4.96 29.84
C LYS A 193 -7.27 -6.00 30.21
N LYS A 194 -8.02 -6.49 29.21
CA LYS A 194 -9.23 -7.29 29.45
C LYS A 194 -8.94 -8.78 29.49
N VAL A 195 -8.09 -9.30 28.61
CA VAL A 195 -7.88 -10.74 28.43
C VAL A 195 -6.73 -11.23 29.30
N PHE A 196 -5.59 -10.53 29.26
CA PHE A 196 -4.40 -10.91 30.02
C PHE A 196 -4.32 -10.24 31.40
N HIS A 197 -5.28 -9.38 31.73
CA HIS A 197 -5.40 -8.69 33.03
C HIS A 197 -4.11 -7.96 33.47
N SER A 198 -3.34 -7.45 32.51
CA SER A 198 -2.09 -6.72 32.75
C SER A 198 -2.35 -5.44 33.54
N ALA A 199 -1.47 -5.15 34.51
CA ALA A 199 -1.46 -3.86 35.20
C ALA A 199 -0.97 -2.69 34.31
N TYR A 200 -0.35 -2.99 33.17
CA TYR A 200 0.32 -2.04 32.29
C TYR A 200 -0.14 -2.17 30.82
N PRO A 201 -1.45 -2.01 30.51
CA PRO A 201 -1.97 -2.24 29.16
C PRO A 201 -1.43 -1.27 28.10
N TRP A 202 -0.97 -0.09 28.51
CA TRP A 202 -0.32 0.89 27.63
C TRP A 202 1.01 0.39 27.03
N SER A 203 1.64 -0.63 27.63
CA SER A 203 2.93 -1.15 27.18
C SER A 203 2.84 -1.77 25.79
N ALA A 204 1.75 -2.50 25.49
CA ALA A 204 1.50 -3.07 24.16
C ALA A 204 1.33 -1.99 23.08
N VAL A 205 0.64 -0.89 23.41
CA VAL A 205 0.48 0.25 22.50
C VAL A 205 1.83 0.86 22.18
N LEU A 206 2.64 1.15 23.19
CA LEU A 206 3.95 1.77 22.98
C LEU A 206 4.95 0.81 22.31
N LEU A 207 4.90 -0.50 22.58
CA LEU A 207 5.73 -1.51 21.90
C LEU A 207 5.39 -1.61 20.41
N LEU A 208 4.09 -1.66 20.07
CA LEU A 208 3.64 -1.56 18.68
C LEU A 208 4.16 -0.27 18.05
N SER A 209 4.07 0.83 18.81
CA SER A 209 4.44 2.16 18.37
C SER A 209 5.93 2.28 18.00
N ILE A 210 6.83 1.64 18.77
CA ILE A 210 8.28 1.65 18.54
C ILE A 210 8.77 0.52 17.63
N THR A 211 7.88 -0.29 17.09
CA THR A 211 8.25 -1.36 16.15
C THR A 211 8.58 -0.75 14.79
N PRO A 212 9.83 -0.81 14.29
CA PRO A 212 10.26 -0.04 13.11
C PRO A 212 9.45 -0.33 11.84
N ALA A 213 9.24 -1.61 11.51
CA ALA A 213 8.43 -1.98 10.33
C ALA A 213 6.98 -1.47 10.46
N TRP A 214 6.39 -1.54 11.67
CA TRP A 214 5.06 -0.98 11.92
C TRP A 214 5.06 0.54 11.83
N PHE A 215 6.05 1.22 12.40
CA PHE A 215 6.16 2.67 12.35
C PHE A 215 6.21 3.17 10.90
N LEU A 216 7.02 2.53 10.06
CA LEU A 216 7.09 2.83 8.63
C LEU A 216 5.74 2.60 7.94
N HIS A 217 5.22 1.38 8.00
CA HIS A 217 4.03 1.01 7.21
C HIS A 217 2.71 1.59 7.76
N SER A 218 2.61 1.90 9.06
CA SER A 218 1.45 2.61 9.62
C SER A 218 1.40 4.09 9.24
N ARG A 219 2.47 4.62 8.63
CA ARG A 219 2.53 5.96 8.04
C ARG A 219 2.34 5.96 6.52
N THR A 220 2.32 4.79 5.90
CA THR A 220 1.98 4.65 4.47
C THR A 220 0.49 4.40 4.25
N ALA A 221 0.01 4.61 3.04
CA ALA A 221 -1.35 4.25 2.63
C ALA A 221 -1.45 2.84 2.03
N PHE A 222 -0.43 1.99 2.19
CA PHE A 222 -0.45 0.61 1.72
C PHE A 222 -1.52 -0.22 2.44
N GLU A 223 -2.17 -1.07 1.66
CA GLU A 223 -3.24 -1.95 2.12
C GLU A 223 -2.78 -2.97 3.17
N THR A 224 -1.49 -3.33 3.19
CA THR A 224 -0.92 -4.25 4.19
C THR A 224 -1.04 -3.73 5.63
N GLY A 225 -0.83 -2.43 5.85
CA GLY A 225 -0.98 -1.81 7.18
C GLY A 225 -2.43 -1.82 7.65
N ILE A 226 -3.36 -1.54 6.73
CA ILE A 226 -4.81 -1.59 6.96
C ILE A 226 -5.26 -3.02 7.26
N ALA A 227 -4.85 -4.00 6.44
CA ALA A 227 -5.17 -5.40 6.61
C ALA A 227 -4.69 -5.93 7.96
N THR A 228 -3.48 -5.55 8.37
CA THR A 228 -2.89 -5.92 9.66
C THR A 228 -3.64 -5.29 10.84
N ALA A 229 -4.11 -4.04 10.69
CA ALA A 229 -4.91 -3.39 11.71
C ALA A 229 -6.26 -4.08 11.93
N PHE A 230 -6.96 -4.45 10.85
CA PHE A 230 -8.17 -5.26 10.95
C PHE A 230 -7.90 -6.67 11.47
N TYR A 231 -6.78 -7.30 11.11
CA TYR A 231 -6.37 -8.58 11.68
C TYR A 231 -6.21 -8.49 13.21
N ALA A 232 -5.63 -7.41 13.73
CA ALA A 232 -5.55 -7.19 15.18
C ALA A 232 -6.94 -7.07 15.84
N GLY A 233 -7.90 -6.42 15.16
CA GLY A 233 -9.30 -6.36 15.58
C GLY A 233 -9.98 -7.73 15.58
N PHE A 234 -9.72 -8.55 14.56
CA PHE A 234 -10.17 -9.94 14.46
C PHE A 234 -9.63 -10.76 15.64
N PHE A 235 -8.31 -10.68 15.84
CA PHE A 235 -7.61 -11.38 16.90
C PHE A 235 -8.15 -11.02 18.29
N TYR A 236 -8.27 -9.72 18.59
CA TYR A 236 -8.80 -9.25 19.87
C TYR A 236 -10.26 -9.68 20.09
N SER A 237 -11.11 -9.57 19.07
CA SER A 237 -12.51 -9.99 19.14
C SER A 237 -12.63 -11.50 19.38
N TYR A 238 -11.76 -12.31 18.78
CA TYR A 238 -11.68 -13.75 19.05
C TYR A 238 -11.25 -14.04 20.50
N LEU A 239 -10.27 -13.31 21.03
CA LEU A 239 -9.87 -13.46 22.44
C LEU A 239 -11.03 -13.13 23.40
N LEU A 240 -11.80 -12.09 23.11
CA LEU A 240 -13.00 -11.76 23.88
C LEU A 240 -14.09 -12.83 23.76
N TYR A 241 -14.29 -13.38 22.56
CA TYR A 241 -15.20 -14.50 22.32
C TYR A 241 -14.86 -15.66 23.24
N ARG A 242 -13.57 -16.02 23.34
CA ARG A 242 -13.16 -17.14 24.19
C ARG A 242 -13.21 -16.86 25.69
N THR A 243 -13.03 -15.62 26.13
CA THR A 243 -12.79 -15.37 27.57
C THR A 243 -13.93 -14.67 28.29
N GLN A 244 -14.72 -13.83 27.62
CA GLN A 244 -15.65 -12.94 28.31
C GLN A 244 -17.04 -12.91 27.69
N LYS A 245 -17.11 -12.74 26.36
CA LYS A 245 -18.35 -12.38 25.67
C LYS A 245 -18.51 -13.23 24.41
N PRO A 246 -19.30 -14.30 24.45
CA PRO A 246 -19.54 -15.15 23.28
C PRO A 246 -20.04 -14.39 22.03
N GLY A 247 -20.76 -13.28 22.20
CA GLY A 247 -21.19 -12.43 21.08
C GLY A 247 -20.04 -11.72 20.34
N ALA A 248 -18.83 -11.64 20.91
CA ALA A 248 -17.69 -10.99 20.25
C ALA A 248 -17.22 -11.73 18.99
N ILE A 249 -17.69 -12.96 18.75
CA ILE A 249 -17.41 -13.70 17.50
C ILE A 249 -17.94 -12.95 16.26
N TYR A 250 -19.04 -12.21 16.36
CA TYR A 250 -19.54 -11.40 15.25
C TYR A 250 -18.54 -10.30 14.87
N GLY A 251 -17.95 -9.64 15.87
CA GLY A 251 -16.86 -8.69 15.65
C GLY A 251 -15.63 -9.36 15.04
N ALA A 252 -15.31 -10.58 15.47
CA ALA A 252 -14.21 -11.35 14.88
C ALA A 252 -14.46 -11.63 13.38
N VAL A 253 -15.67 -12.04 12.99
CA VAL A 253 -16.04 -12.26 11.59
C VAL A 253 -15.96 -10.97 10.76
N VAL A 254 -16.49 -9.86 11.27
CA VAL A 254 -16.44 -8.56 10.56
C VAL A 254 -15.00 -8.11 10.34
N PHE A 255 -14.15 -8.15 11.37
CA PHE A 255 -12.75 -7.75 11.23
C PHE A 255 -11.94 -8.71 10.36
N ALA A 256 -12.24 -10.01 10.41
CA ALA A 256 -11.64 -11.01 9.52
C ALA A 256 -11.99 -10.72 8.07
N ALA A 257 -13.26 -10.41 7.77
CA ALA A 257 -13.70 -10.02 6.44
C ALA A 257 -13.02 -8.73 5.96
N LEU A 258 -12.98 -7.69 6.80
CA LEU A 258 -12.30 -6.43 6.45
C LEU A 258 -10.81 -6.63 6.15
N SER A 259 -10.13 -7.48 6.93
CA SER A 259 -8.74 -7.87 6.69
C SER A 259 -8.58 -8.64 5.37
N PHE A 260 -9.44 -9.64 5.13
CA PHE A 260 -9.47 -10.46 3.92
C PHE A 260 -9.64 -9.63 2.64
N TYR A 261 -10.54 -8.65 2.66
CA TYR A 261 -10.80 -7.76 1.51
C TYR A 261 -9.81 -6.59 1.40
N SER A 262 -8.90 -6.42 2.35
CA SER A 262 -7.90 -5.35 2.29
C SER A 262 -6.70 -5.75 1.44
N TYR A 263 -6.16 -6.97 1.61
CA TYR A 263 -4.88 -7.35 1.00
C TYR A 263 -4.83 -8.85 0.67
N SER A 264 -4.29 -9.21 -0.50
CA SER A 264 -4.27 -10.62 -0.98
C SER A 264 -3.55 -11.60 -0.03
N PRO A 265 -2.29 -11.38 0.41
CA PRO A 265 -1.65 -12.24 1.41
C PRO A 265 -2.41 -12.38 2.73
N ALA A 266 -3.15 -11.35 3.16
CA ALA A 266 -3.93 -11.41 4.39
C ALA A 266 -5.08 -12.44 4.30
N ARG A 267 -5.58 -12.74 3.09
CA ARG A 267 -6.63 -13.76 2.87
C ARG A 267 -6.21 -15.12 3.42
N MET A 268 -5.00 -15.56 3.06
CA MET A 268 -4.46 -16.85 3.51
C MET A 268 -4.21 -16.83 5.02
N VAL A 269 -3.63 -15.75 5.56
CA VAL A 269 -3.36 -15.63 7.00
C VAL A 269 -4.66 -15.67 7.82
N VAL A 270 -5.69 -14.94 7.41
CA VAL A 270 -7.01 -14.97 8.07
C VAL A 270 -7.61 -16.38 8.03
N LEU A 271 -7.54 -17.06 6.87
CA LEU A 271 -8.07 -18.41 6.72
C LEU A 271 -7.36 -19.40 7.66
N ILE A 272 -6.03 -19.44 7.64
CA ILE A 272 -5.23 -20.33 8.48
C ILE A 272 -5.44 -20.01 9.97
N THR A 273 -5.47 -18.74 10.36
CA THR A 273 -5.77 -18.35 11.75
C THR A 273 -7.18 -18.80 12.16
N ALA A 274 -8.19 -18.64 11.30
CA ALA A 274 -9.55 -19.09 11.58
C ALA A 274 -9.64 -20.62 11.74
N VAL A 275 -8.95 -21.39 10.88
CA VAL A 275 -8.83 -22.85 10.99
C VAL A 275 -8.16 -23.24 12.30
N PHE A 276 -7.03 -22.63 12.64
CA PHE A 276 -6.33 -22.90 13.90
C PHE A 276 -7.21 -22.62 15.11
N PHE A 277 -7.92 -21.50 15.11
CA PHE A 277 -8.85 -21.14 16.19
C PHE A 277 -10.01 -22.12 16.30
N PHE A 278 -10.63 -22.47 15.17
CA PHE A 278 -11.71 -23.45 15.11
C PHE A 278 -11.29 -24.81 15.69
N LEU A 279 -10.16 -25.35 15.23
CA LEU A 279 -9.65 -26.65 15.69
C LEU A 279 -9.19 -26.61 17.15
N SER A 280 -8.56 -25.51 17.58
CA SER A 280 -8.07 -25.31 18.95
C SER A 280 -9.18 -25.27 20.01
N ASP A 281 -10.40 -24.85 19.63
CA ASP A 281 -11.49 -24.56 20.55
C ASP A 281 -12.81 -25.30 20.23
N LEU A 282 -12.75 -26.42 19.50
CA LEU A 282 -13.92 -27.22 19.06
C LEU A 282 -14.98 -27.44 20.16
N LYS A 283 -14.56 -27.84 21.36
CA LYS A 283 -15.48 -28.08 22.49
C LYS A 283 -16.24 -26.81 22.87
N TYR A 284 -15.57 -25.66 22.85
CA TYR A 284 -16.20 -24.38 23.20
C TYR A 284 -17.12 -23.88 22.08
N HIS A 285 -16.71 -24.04 20.81
CA HIS A 285 -17.55 -23.77 19.66
C HIS A 285 -18.87 -24.54 19.71
N TRP A 286 -18.80 -25.83 20.07
CA TRP A 286 -19.99 -26.66 20.24
C TRP A 286 -20.89 -26.18 21.38
N GLN A 287 -20.32 -25.76 22.51
CA GLN A 287 -21.07 -25.16 23.62
C GLN A 287 -21.81 -23.88 23.19
N GLN A 288 -21.21 -23.08 22.29
CA GLN A 288 -21.77 -21.82 21.79
C GLN A 288 -22.43 -21.95 20.40
N ARG A 289 -22.88 -23.15 20.01
CA ARG A 289 -23.35 -23.47 18.65
C ARG A 289 -24.42 -22.52 18.09
N LYS A 290 -25.34 -22.02 18.92
CA LYS A 290 -26.37 -21.06 18.46
C LYS A 290 -25.76 -19.75 17.97
N ILE A 291 -24.80 -19.21 18.72
CA ILE A 291 -24.08 -17.99 18.36
C ILE A 291 -23.16 -18.28 17.16
N LEU A 292 -22.54 -19.46 17.13
CA LEU A 292 -21.68 -19.87 16.01
C LEU A 292 -22.46 -20.04 14.70
N LEU A 293 -23.70 -20.54 14.75
CA LEU A 293 -24.58 -20.60 13.57
C LEU A 293 -24.90 -19.20 13.04
N GLY A 294 -25.16 -18.23 13.92
CA GLY A 294 -25.32 -16.83 13.52
C GLY A 294 -24.03 -16.27 12.90
N ALA A 295 -22.87 -16.58 13.50
CA ALA A 295 -21.58 -16.16 12.97
C ALA A 295 -21.30 -16.79 11.60
N LEU A 296 -21.67 -18.06 11.39
CA LEU A 296 -21.58 -18.73 10.09
C LEU A 296 -22.47 -18.04 9.04
N GLY A 297 -23.69 -17.66 9.39
CA GLY A 297 -24.55 -16.85 8.51
C GLY A 297 -23.90 -15.52 8.11
N LEU A 298 -23.23 -14.86 9.05
CA LEU A 298 -22.48 -13.63 8.78
C LEU A 298 -21.24 -13.88 7.90
N VAL A 299 -20.54 -15.01 8.07
CA VAL A 299 -19.43 -15.42 7.18
C VAL A 299 -19.94 -15.64 5.76
N LEU A 300 -21.06 -16.35 5.59
CA LEU A 300 -21.67 -16.57 4.27
C LEU A 300 -22.07 -15.25 3.60
N LEU A 301 -22.67 -14.33 4.36
CA LEU A 301 -22.99 -12.99 3.88
C LEU A 301 -21.73 -12.22 3.46
N ALA A 302 -20.69 -12.26 4.29
CA ALA A 302 -19.42 -11.60 4.00
C ALA A 302 -18.66 -12.24 2.84
N ALA A 303 -18.94 -13.50 2.48
CA ALA A 303 -18.34 -14.19 1.34
C ALA A 303 -19.02 -13.85 0.00
N LEU A 304 -20.25 -13.30 0.00
CA LEU A 304 -20.99 -13.00 -1.23
C LEU A 304 -20.22 -12.08 -2.21
N PRO A 305 -19.57 -10.98 -1.77
CA PRO A 305 -18.79 -10.14 -2.68
C PRO A 305 -17.65 -10.91 -3.35
N PHE A 306 -16.94 -11.75 -2.58
CA PHE A 306 -15.87 -12.59 -3.13
C PHE A 306 -16.39 -13.63 -4.12
N LEU A 307 -17.50 -14.30 -3.82
CA LEU A 307 -18.12 -15.26 -4.73
C LEU A 307 -18.55 -14.59 -6.04
N ARG A 308 -19.18 -13.40 -5.93
CA ARG A 308 -19.54 -12.58 -7.09
C ARG A 308 -18.30 -12.22 -7.93
N PHE A 309 -17.22 -11.81 -7.28
CA PHE A 309 -15.96 -11.52 -7.95
C PHE A 309 -15.40 -12.74 -8.71
N GLN A 310 -15.40 -13.92 -8.09
CA GLN A 310 -14.94 -15.16 -8.75
C GLN A 310 -15.80 -15.55 -9.95
N ILE A 311 -17.10 -15.21 -9.93
CA ILE A 311 -18.01 -15.45 -11.08
C ILE A 311 -17.71 -14.49 -12.23
N TYR A 312 -17.52 -13.20 -11.95
CA TYR A 312 -17.20 -12.20 -13.00
C TYR A 312 -15.77 -12.30 -13.52
N HIS A 313 -14.86 -12.85 -12.72
CA HIS A 313 -13.42 -12.87 -12.99
C HIS A 313 -12.78 -14.24 -12.71
N PRO A 314 -13.18 -15.32 -13.42
CA PRO A 314 -12.81 -16.69 -13.07
C PRO A 314 -11.32 -17.02 -13.17
N GLN A 315 -10.56 -16.31 -14.03
CA GLN A 315 -9.13 -16.54 -14.24
C GLN A 315 -8.21 -15.63 -13.42
N GLU A 316 -8.74 -14.65 -12.69
CA GLU A 316 -7.90 -13.63 -12.03
C GLU A 316 -7.01 -14.19 -10.93
N ASN A 317 -7.41 -15.28 -10.23
CA ASN A 317 -6.51 -15.91 -9.26
C ASN A 317 -5.28 -16.55 -9.94
N LEU A 318 -5.46 -17.17 -11.11
CA LEU A 318 -4.36 -17.75 -11.88
C LEU A 318 -3.46 -16.65 -12.44
N ARG A 319 -4.08 -15.63 -13.07
CA ARG A 319 -3.38 -14.43 -13.57
C ARG A 319 -2.56 -13.75 -12.48
N HIS A 320 -3.08 -13.67 -11.25
CA HIS A 320 -2.36 -13.09 -10.12
C HIS A 320 -1.10 -13.91 -9.77
N LEU A 321 -1.17 -15.24 -9.80
CA LEU A 321 0.00 -16.09 -9.56
C LEU A 321 1.03 -16.00 -10.69
N GLU A 322 0.57 -15.86 -11.95
CA GLU A 322 1.41 -15.62 -13.13
C GLU A 322 2.17 -14.30 -13.03
N VAL A 323 1.44 -13.23 -12.70
CA VAL A 323 2.00 -11.89 -12.49
C VAL A 323 3.07 -11.87 -11.39
N LEU A 324 2.86 -12.63 -10.32
CA LEU A 324 3.80 -12.74 -9.21
C LEU A 324 4.93 -13.76 -9.46
N ASN A 325 4.96 -14.40 -10.63
CA ASN A 325 5.87 -15.49 -10.97
C ASN A 325 5.95 -16.55 -9.87
N SER A 326 4.79 -16.96 -9.33
CA SER A 326 4.74 -17.88 -8.20
C SER A 326 5.21 -19.27 -8.61
N TYR A 327 6.07 -19.90 -7.81
CA TYR A 327 6.51 -21.28 -8.03
C TYR A 327 5.36 -22.31 -8.04
N TRP A 328 4.15 -21.93 -7.60
CA TRP A 328 2.96 -22.80 -7.69
C TRP A 328 2.51 -23.09 -9.12
N ILE A 329 2.80 -22.18 -10.07
CA ILE A 329 2.45 -22.34 -11.49
C ILE A 329 3.59 -22.95 -12.33
N HIS A 330 4.79 -23.09 -11.76
CA HIS A 330 5.92 -23.72 -12.46
C HIS A 330 5.70 -25.23 -12.59
N ASP A 331 6.23 -25.83 -13.66
CA ASP A 331 6.21 -27.28 -13.87
C ASP A 331 7.33 -27.97 -13.08
N ILE A 332 7.26 -27.85 -11.75
CA ILE A 332 8.14 -28.51 -10.79
C ILE A 332 7.36 -29.51 -9.94
N PRO A 333 7.97 -30.63 -9.48
CA PRO A 333 7.29 -31.63 -8.67
C PRO A 333 6.65 -31.03 -7.41
N LEU A 334 5.50 -31.57 -6.99
CA LEU A 334 4.79 -31.10 -5.78
C LEU A 334 5.69 -31.09 -4.53
N ARG A 335 6.60 -32.06 -4.41
CA ARG A 335 7.57 -32.12 -3.31
C ARG A 335 8.46 -30.88 -3.27
N GLU A 336 8.89 -30.39 -4.43
CA GLU A 336 9.71 -29.20 -4.55
C GLU A 336 8.91 -27.94 -4.22
N LYS A 337 7.68 -27.81 -4.74
CA LYS A 337 6.75 -26.72 -4.37
C LYS A 337 6.54 -26.64 -2.85
N LEU A 338 6.29 -27.78 -2.21
CA LEU A 338 6.15 -27.86 -0.76
C LEU A 338 7.45 -27.50 -0.04
N SER A 339 8.61 -27.95 -0.55
CA SER A 339 9.92 -27.60 0.02
C SER A 339 10.18 -26.09 -0.03
N ILE A 340 9.87 -25.43 -1.15
CA ILE A 340 9.96 -23.97 -1.30
C ILE A 340 9.01 -23.30 -0.31
N TYR A 341 7.73 -23.69 -0.29
CA TYR A 341 6.74 -23.15 0.64
C TYR A 341 7.20 -23.24 2.11
N PHE A 342 7.70 -24.41 2.54
CA PHE A 342 8.18 -24.59 3.91
C PHE A 342 9.42 -23.77 4.22
N ARG A 343 10.34 -23.60 3.26
CA ARG A 343 11.51 -22.74 3.41
C ARG A 343 11.11 -21.28 3.61
N GLU A 344 10.26 -20.75 2.73
CA GLU A 344 9.73 -19.39 2.82
C GLU A 344 8.97 -19.19 4.15
N TYR A 345 8.11 -20.15 4.50
CA TYR A 345 7.36 -20.11 5.76
C TYR A 345 8.28 -20.04 6.99
N LEU A 346 9.36 -20.84 7.03
CA LEU A 346 10.33 -20.83 8.13
C LEU A 346 11.16 -19.55 8.17
N GLN A 347 11.53 -19.00 7.01
CA GLN A 347 12.19 -17.69 6.92
C GLN A 347 11.30 -16.59 7.50
N GLY A 348 9.99 -16.63 7.27
CA GLY A 348 9.04 -15.71 7.89
C GLY A 348 8.94 -15.84 9.42
N LEU A 349 9.39 -16.94 10.03
CA LEU A 349 9.48 -17.11 11.49
C LEU A 349 10.88 -16.88 12.05
N ASP A 350 11.88 -16.65 11.20
CA ASP A 350 13.27 -16.52 11.60
C ASP A 350 13.48 -15.27 12.48
N PRO A 351 13.88 -15.41 13.75
CA PRO A 351 14.19 -14.27 14.62
C PRO A 351 15.27 -13.35 14.05
N PHE A 352 16.19 -13.87 13.23
CA PHE A 352 17.22 -13.04 12.61
C PHE A 352 16.62 -12.09 11.57
N TYR A 353 15.68 -12.54 10.74
CA TYR A 353 14.92 -11.68 9.84
C TYR A 353 14.20 -10.56 10.59
N TRP A 354 13.57 -10.88 11.73
CA TRP A 354 12.79 -9.89 12.46
C TRP A 354 13.63 -8.90 13.28
N TYR A 355 14.71 -9.34 13.93
CA TYR A 355 15.46 -8.51 14.87
C TYR A 355 16.78 -7.97 14.28
N LEU A 356 17.43 -8.66 13.35
CA LEU A 356 18.64 -8.17 12.72
C LEU A 356 18.30 -7.35 11.46
N GLU A 357 19.27 -6.58 11.00
CA GLU A 357 19.20 -5.91 9.71
C GLU A 357 19.77 -6.89 8.70
N LEU A 358 18.89 -7.63 8.02
CA LEU A 358 19.27 -8.54 6.95
C LEU A 358 18.99 -7.90 5.60
N ASN A 359 19.84 -8.18 4.62
CA ASN A 359 19.66 -7.74 3.24
C ASN A 359 18.66 -8.67 2.54
N GLY A 360 17.59 -8.13 1.96
CA GLY A 360 16.61 -8.91 1.20
C GLY A 360 15.36 -8.12 0.86
N ASP A 361 14.87 -7.28 1.79
CA ASP A 361 13.75 -6.39 1.52
C ASP A 361 14.17 -5.13 0.74
N LEU A 362 13.24 -4.60 -0.05
CA LEU A 362 13.43 -3.38 -0.81
C LEU A 362 13.73 -2.18 0.13
N PRO A 363 14.67 -1.29 -0.22
CA PRO A 363 15.06 -0.15 0.61
C PRO A 363 13.89 0.67 1.16
N ARG A 364 12.86 0.92 0.33
CA ARG A 364 11.66 1.68 0.70
C ARG A 364 10.80 1.04 1.79
N HIS A 365 11.02 -0.22 2.14
CA HIS A 365 10.29 -0.94 3.19
C HIS A 365 11.15 -1.20 4.44
N VAL A 366 12.35 -0.62 4.51
CA VAL A 366 13.31 -0.83 5.61
C VAL A 366 13.69 0.50 6.25
N MET A 367 13.83 0.50 7.58
CA MET A 367 14.46 1.59 8.33
C MET A 367 15.91 1.19 8.62
N LYS A 368 16.87 1.81 7.93
CA LYS A 368 18.30 1.44 8.04
C LYS A 368 18.82 1.58 9.47
N GLY A 369 19.62 0.62 9.92
CA GLY A 369 20.11 0.52 11.29
C GLY A 369 19.14 -0.12 12.28
N TYR A 370 17.90 -0.43 11.85
CA TYR A 370 16.88 -1.10 12.66
C TYR A 370 16.63 -2.54 12.13
N GLY A 371 16.19 -3.43 13.03
CA GLY A 371 15.45 -4.62 12.61
C GLY A 371 13.98 -4.30 12.39
N HIS A 372 13.21 -5.18 11.73
CA HIS A 372 11.76 -5.00 11.58
C HIS A 372 11.04 -4.90 12.95
N LEU A 373 11.52 -5.67 13.93
CA LEU A 373 11.30 -5.51 15.35
C LEU A 373 12.52 -4.85 16.00
N LEU A 374 12.28 -4.03 17.01
CA LEU A 374 13.38 -3.35 17.71
C LEU A 374 14.25 -4.39 18.46
N ARG A 375 15.55 -4.46 18.15
CA ARG A 375 16.54 -5.37 18.77
C ARG A 375 16.45 -5.42 20.30
N ALA A 376 16.31 -4.25 20.92
CA ALA A 376 16.20 -4.12 22.38
C ALA A 376 14.99 -4.83 23.00
N THR A 377 13.98 -5.18 22.19
CA THR A 377 12.79 -5.91 22.66
C THR A 377 12.95 -7.43 22.60
N LEU A 378 14.04 -7.96 22.03
CA LEU A 378 14.28 -9.40 21.94
C LEU A 378 14.23 -10.11 23.31
N PRO A 379 14.91 -9.63 24.38
CA PRO A 379 14.81 -10.28 25.69
C PRO A 379 13.36 -10.31 26.23
N LEU A 380 12.59 -9.26 25.96
CA LEU A 380 11.18 -9.19 26.36
C LEU A 380 10.34 -10.18 25.55
N GLY A 381 10.60 -10.31 24.26
CA GLY A 381 10.00 -11.33 23.38
C GLY A 381 10.29 -12.74 23.88
N LEU A 382 11.53 -13.05 24.27
CA LEU A 382 11.92 -14.37 24.80
C LEU A 382 11.21 -14.68 26.13
N ILE A 383 11.15 -13.74 27.07
CA ILE A 383 10.42 -13.90 28.33
C ILE A 383 8.92 -14.12 28.04
N GLY A 384 8.35 -13.33 27.14
CA GLY A 384 6.98 -13.48 26.69
C GLY A 384 6.69 -14.85 26.10
N LEU A 385 7.59 -15.36 25.26
CA LEU A 385 7.48 -16.66 24.63
C LEU A 385 7.55 -17.79 25.66
N ILE A 386 8.42 -17.69 26.66
CA ILE A 386 8.46 -18.64 27.79
C ILE A 386 7.13 -18.64 28.55
N ILE A 387 6.55 -17.47 28.82
CA ILE A 387 5.24 -17.35 29.49
C ILE A 387 4.15 -17.99 28.63
N LEU A 388 4.16 -17.72 27.32
CA LEU A 388 3.24 -18.27 26.34
C LEU A 388 3.24 -19.79 26.35
N LEU A 389 4.44 -20.39 26.24
CA LEU A 389 4.63 -21.85 26.22
C LEU A 389 4.24 -22.49 27.57
N ARG A 390 4.61 -21.88 28.70
CA ARG A 390 4.22 -22.35 30.03
C ARG A 390 2.70 -22.32 30.25
N ARG A 391 1.99 -21.41 29.59
CA ARG A 391 0.53 -21.22 29.71
C ARG A 391 -0.24 -21.69 28.48
N ILE A 392 0.35 -22.48 27.59
CA ILE A 392 -0.25 -22.93 26.32
C ILE A 392 -1.59 -23.68 26.48
N ARG A 393 -1.86 -24.26 27.66
CA ARG A 393 -3.16 -24.90 27.94
C ARG A 393 -4.29 -23.87 28.05
N GLN A 394 -4.00 -22.62 28.40
CA GLN A 394 -4.97 -21.53 28.48
C GLN A 394 -5.26 -20.99 27.08
N ALA A 395 -6.55 -20.92 26.72
CA ALA A 395 -6.98 -20.54 25.36
C ALA A 395 -6.37 -19.21 24.84
N PRO A 396 -6.27 -18.12 25.64
CA PRO A 396 -5.69 -16.87 25.15
C PRO A 396 -4.22 -16.97 24.75
N TYR A 397 -3.42 -17.70 25.52
CA TYR A 397 -1.99 -17.88 25.24
C TYR A 397 -1.80 -18.82 24.04
N ARG A 398 -2.61 -19.87 23.94
CA ARG A 398 -2.61 -20.73 22.74
C ARG A 398 -2.97 -19.95 21.48
N ALA A 399 -3.97 -19.08 21.55
CA ALA A 399 -4.40 -18.26 20.42
C ALA A 399 -3.29 -17.33 19.92
N VAL A 400 -2.52 -16.69 20.83
CA VAL A 400 -1.35 -15.87 20.45
C VAL A 400 -0.31 -16.72 19.70
N LEU A 401 0.00 -17.93 20.19
CA LEU A 401 0.95 -18.82 19.51
C LEU A 401 0.45 -19.26 18.13
N LEU A 402 -0.82 -19.64 18.02
CA LEU A 402 -1.41 -20.05 16.75
C LEU A 402 -1.43 -18.88 15.75
N SER A 403 -1.71 -17.66 16.20
CA SER A 403 -1.63 -16.47 15.33
C SER A 403 -0.20 -16.16 14.87
N LEU A 404 0.82 -16.49 15.66
CA LEU A 404 2.23 -16.37 15.26
C LEU A 404 2.55 -17.37 14.15
N LEU A 405 2.12 -18.62 14.31
CA LEU A 405 2.32 -19.68 13.31
C LEU A 405 1.53 -19.43 12.01
N ALA A 406 0.35 -18.83 12.09
CA ALA A 406 -0.42 -18.53 10.88
C ALA A 406 0.17 -17.37 10.05
N ALA A 407 0.93 -16.45 10.66
CA ALA A 407 1.32 -15.19 10.03
C ALA A 407 2.16 -15.32 8.74
N PRO A 408 3.12 -16.26 8.60
CA PRO A 408 3.90 -16.40 7.37
C PRO A 408 3.16 -17.03 6.20
N SER A 409 1.98 -17.64 6.44
CA SER A 409 1.28 -18.46 5.42
C SER A 409 0.94 -17.72 4.13
N GLY A 410 0.64 -16.41 4.21
CA GLY A 410 0.38 -15.58 3.03
C GLY A 410 1.64 -15.26 2.22
N GLY A 411 2.74 -14.91 2.89
CA GLY A 411 4.02 -14.61 2.23
C GLY A 411 4.66 -15.84 1.60
N ALA A 412 4.49 -17.01 2.23
CA ALA A 412 5.06 -18.28 1.76
C ALA A 412 4.55 -18.73 0.39
N LEU A 413 3.42 -18.20 -0.12
CA LEU A 413 2.89 -18.53 -1.45
C LEU A 413 3.74 -17.99 -2.61
N VAL A 414 4.63 -17.02 -2.35
CA VAL A 414 5.46 -16.41 -3.40
C VAL A 414 6.89 -16.32 -2.90
N GLU A 415 7.17 -15.33 -2.05
CA GLU A 415 8.47 -15.06 -1.45
C GLU A 415 8.25 -14.17 -0.22
N ILE A 416 9.03 -14.39 0.84
CA ILE A 416 9.00 -13.53 2.02
C ILE A 416 9.42 -12.10 1.68
N GLY A 417 8.60 -11.15 2.12
CA GLY A 417 8.94 -9.74 2.15
C GLY A 417 8.11 -9.05 3.22
N ILE A 418 8.64 -7.98 3.83
CA ILE A 418 8.06 -7.41 5.05
C ILE A 418 6.59 -6.98 4.86
N THR A 419 6.23 -6.49 3.67
CA THR A 419 4.86 -6.10 3.33
C THR A 419 3.89 -7.29 3.28
N ARG A 420 4.37 -8.50 2.98
CA ARG A 420 3.57 -9.74 2.93
C ARG A 420 3.43 -10.41 4.30
N VAL A 421 4.34 -10.14 5.23
CA VAL A 421 4.35 -10.76 6.58
C VAL A 421 4.12 -9.78 7.74
N LEU A 422 3.79 -8.51 7.45
CA LEU A 422 3.56 -7.46 8.44
C LEU A 422 2.61 -7.87 9.57
N ILE A 423 1.65 -8.76 9.29
CA ILE A 423 0.70 -9.31 10.25
C ILE A 423 1.38 -9.96 11.47
N LEU A 424 2.59 -10.52 11.31
CA LEU A 424 3.35 -11.14 12.40
C LEU A 424 3.66 -10.17 13.54
N ILE A 425 3.72 -8.88 13.28
CA ILE A 425 3.92 -7.84 14.29
C ILE A 425 2.86 -7.93 15.40
N ILE A 426 1.62 -8.29 15.08
CA ILE A 426 0.53 -8.36 16.07
C ILE A 426 0.83 -9.40 17.17
N PRO A 427 1.06 -10.70 16.86
CA PRO A 427 1.47 -11.65 17.87
C PRO A 427 2.84 -11.34 18.47
N ALA A 428 3.83 -10.89 17.69
CA ALA A 428 5.17 -10.61 18.22
C ALA A 428 5.19 -9.47 19.27
N VAL A 429 4.43 -8.40 19.04
CA VAL A 429 4.25 -7.32 20.00
C VAL A 429 3.47 -7.80 21.22
N MET A 430 2.45 -8.64 21.06
CA MET A 430 1.72 -9.21 22.20
C MET A 430 2.65 -10.05 23.08
N ILE A 431 3.50 -10.89 22.48
CA ILE A 431 4.51 -11.69 23.18
C ILE A 431 5.46 -10.77 23.95
N SER A 432 6.03 -9.76 23.28
CA SER A 432 6.92 -8.78 23.92
C SER A 432 6.23 -8.01 25.05
N ALA A 433 4.95 -7.68 24.91
CA ALA A 433 4.17 -6.98 25.92
C ALA A 433 3.88 -7.85 27.16
N LEU A 434 3.64 -9.16 26.96
CA LEU A 434 3.55 -10.12 28.06
C LEU A 434 4.87 -10.20 28.83
N GLY A 435 6.01 -10.25 28.12
CA GLY A 435 7.33 -10.24 28.74
C GLY A 435 7.61 -8.96 29.52
N LEU A 436 7.37 -7.79 28.91
CA LEU A 436 7.55 -6.49 29.56
C LEU A 436 6.66 -6.35 30.80
N THR A 437 5.38 -6.72 30.69
CA THR A 437 4.45 -6.70 31.83
C THR A 437 4.96 -7.61 32.96
N ALA A 438 5.43 -8.82 32.65
CA ALA A 438 5.94 -9.73 33.66
C ALA A 438 7.18 -9.19 34.39
N VAL A 439 8.10 -8.56 33.66
CA VAL A 439 9.29 -7.90 34.25
C VAL A 439 8.86 -6.74 35.15
N MET A 440 7.94 -5.90 34.70
CA MET A 440 7.46 -4.75 35.48
C MET A 440 6.69 -5.19 36.74
N GLU A 441 5.84 -6.21 36.64
CA GLU A 441 5.13 -6.76 37.79
C GLU A 441 6.07 -7.45 38.78
N TRP A 442 7.11 -8.13 38.28
CA TRP A 442 8.18 -8.66 39.13
C TRP A 442 8.92 -7.55 39.86
N ALA A 443 9.35 -6.49 39.17
CA ALA A 443 10.02 -5.34 39.79
C ALA A 443 9.14 -4.65 40.82
N GLN A 444 7.85 -4.48 40.50
CA GLN A 444 6.85 -3.93 41.41
C GLN A 444 6.79 -4.72 42.72
N LYS A 445 6.73 -6.06 42.65
CA LYS A 445 6.68 -6.94 43.83
C LYS A 445 8.01 -7.00 44.56
N ARG A 446 9.13 -7.14 43.84
CA ARG A 446 10.48 -7.31 44.39
C ARG A 446 10.95 -6.10 45.18
N TRP A 447 10.58 -4.91 44.73
CA TRP A 447 10.95 -3.63 45.35
C TRP A 447 9.79 -2.94 46.07
N GLN A 448 8.63 -3.60 46.19
CA GLN A 448 7.42 -3.08 46.84
C GLN A 448 7.03 -1.68 46.35
N LEU A 449 7.23 -1.42 45.05
CA LEU A 449 6.92 -0.14 44.42
C LEU A 449 5.44 -0.08 44.06
N SER A 450 4.85 1.11 44.07
CA SER A 450 3.52 1.29 43.50
C SER A 450 3.57 1.13 41.98
N ARG A 451 2.45 0.72 41.37
CA ARG A 451 2.34 0.58 39.90
C ARG A 451 2.81 1.82 39.14
N TRP A 452 2.56 3.01 39.70
CA TRP A 452 2.99 4.27 39.09
C TRP A 452 4.51 4.44 39.07
N LYS A 453 5.20 4.10 40.18
CA LYS A 453 6.65 4.24 40.29
C LYS A 453 7.42 3.34 39.33
N VAL A 454 6.84 2.20 38.93
CA VAL A 454 7.39 1.34 37.89
C VAL A 454 6.92 1.76 36.49
N GLY A 455 5.62 2.06 36.36
CA GLY A 455 5.00 2.32 35.08
C GLY A 455 5.39 3.64 34.43
N LEU A 456 5.42 4.74 35.20
CA LEU A 456 5.68 6.07 34.65
C LEU A 456 7.09 6.20 34.03
N PRO A 457 8.19 5.74 34.67
CA PRO A 457 9.52 5.82 34.06
C PRO A 457 9.63 5.04 32.75
N VAL A 458 9.08 3.82 32.71
CA VAL A 458 9.06 2.98 31.50
C VAL A 458 8.19 3.64 30.42
N PHE A 459 7.05 4.22 30.79
CA PHE A 459 6.20 4.98 29.88
C PHE A 459 6.96 6.18 29.27
N ILE A 460 7.62 6.99 30.10
CA ILE A 460 8.38 8.17 29.64
C ILE A 460 9.52 7.73 28.72
N LEU A 461 10.24 6.66 29.06
CA LEU A 461 11.32 6.12 28.23
C LEU A 461 10.81 5.69 26.86
N MET A 462 9.73 4.91 26.80
CA MET A 462 9.15 4.42 25.55
C MET A 462 8.51 5.55 24.74
N ALA A 463 7.82 6.50 25.39
CA ALA A 463 7.25 7.67 24.72
C ALA A 463 8.36 8.57 24.15
N GLY A 464 9.43 8.80 24.92
CA GLY A 464 10.61 9.52 24.45
C GLY A 464 11.26 8.83 23.25
N PHE A 465 11.41 7.50 23.29
CA PHE A 465 11.93 6.74 22.15
C PHE A 465 11.05 6.83 20.90
N ASN A 466 9.72 6.88 21.04
CA ASN A 466 8.81 7.10 19.92
C ASN A 466 9.08 8.43 19.19
N PHE A 467 9.21 9.52 19.95
CA PHE A 467 9.52 10.83 19.36
C PHE A 467 10.96 10.91 18.84
N TRP A 468 11.90 10.21 19.47
CA TRP A 468 13.27 10.10 18.98
C TRP A 468 13.32 9.36 17.63
N MET A 469 12.63 8.21 17.50
CA MET A 469 12.55 7.45 16.25
C MET A 469 11.84 8.24 15.14
N LEU A 470 10.79 9.02 15.47
CA LEU A 470 10.18 9.95 14.52
C LEU A 470 11.18 11.02 14.06
N ARG A 471 11.92 11.64 14.99
CA ARG A 471 12.96 12.62 14.65
C ARG A 471 14.03 12.00 13.77
N ASP A 472 14.48 10.80 14.09
CA ASP A 472 15.48 10.07 13.32
C ASP A 472 14.98 9.78 11.89
N ALA A 473 13.74 9.31 11.75
CA ALA A 473 13.11 9.10 10.45
C ALA A 473 12.96 10.39 9.63
N LEU A 474 12.67 11.54 10.26
CA LEU A 474 12.52 12.81 9.56
C LEU A 474 13.87 13.44 9.17
N VAL A 475 14.89 13.31 10.02
CA VAL A 475 16.18 13.96 9.82
C VAL A 475 17.14 13.10 9.01
N ASN A 476 17.25 11.81 9.38
CA ASN A 476 18.22 10.88 8.79
C ASN A 476 17.58 9.94 7.77
N GLY A 477 16.27 9.68 7.89
CA GLY A 477 15.52 8.82 6.97
C GLY A 477 15.71 9.15 5.48
N PRO A 478 15.73 10.43 5.07
CA PRO A 478 16.00 10.78 3.68
C PRO A 478 17.38 10.36 3.16
N LEU A 479 18.34 10.09 4.04
CA LEU A 479 19.74 9.78 3.70
C LEU A 479 20.14 8.32 3.99
N TRP A 480 19.21 7.50 4.49
CA TRP A 480 19.50 6.09 4.79
C TRP A 480 19.86 5.29 3.54
N HIS A 481 19.11 5.51 2.47
CA HIS A 481 19.30 4.86 1.17
C HIS A 481 19.54 5.94 0.12
N THR A 482 20.58 5.75 -0.70
CA THR A 482 21.01 6.73 -1.71
C THR A 482 20.56 6.40 -3.12
N ASP A 483 19.95 5.24 -3.34
CA ASP A 483 19.24 4.94 -4.57
C ASP A 483 17.82 5.53 -4.47
N TYR A 484 17.61 6.65 -5.15
CA TYR A 484 16.33 7.36 -5.20
C TYR A 484 15.47 7.00 -6.41
N GLY A 485 16.01 6.23 -7.36
CA GLY A 485 15.35 5.89 -8.62
C GLY A 485 14.43 4.68 -8.51
N LEU A 486 14.18 4.04 -9.66
CA LEU A 486 13.21 2.95 -9.83
C LEU A 486 13.47 1.76 -8.89
N GLY A 487 14.73 1.36 -8.71
CA GLY A 487 15.12 0.23 -7.86
C GLY A 487 15.00 0.51 -6.36
N GLY A 488 15.18 1.77 -5.95
CA GLY A 488 15.29 2.16 -4.55
C GLY A 488 14.04 2.86 -4.01
N MET A 489 14.23 4.12 -3.61
CA MET A 489 13.22 4.90 -2.89
C MET A 489 12.09 5.42 -3.79
N GLN A 490 12.30 5.56 -5.11
CA GLN A 490 11.31 6.15 -6.03
C GLN A 490 10.84 7.53 -5.55
N TRP A 491 11.80 8.42 -5.31
CA TRP A 491 11.56 9.76 -4.80
C TRP A 491 11.29 10.75 -5.93
N GLY A 492 10.51 11.80 -5.64
CA GLY A 492 10.38 12.96 -6.52
C GLY A 492 8.95 13.35 -6.88
N ALA A 493 7.95 12.50 -6.62
CA ALA A 493 6.56 12.75 -6.97
C ALA A 493 6.07 14.16 -6.59
N ARG A 494 6.12 14.51 -5.29
CA ARG A 494 5.66 15.81 -4.79
C ARG A 494 6.45 16.97 -5.39
N GLN A 495 7.75 16.79 -5.61
CA GLN A 495 8.67 17.83 -6.07
C GLN A 495 8.50 18.10 -7.57
N ILE A 496 8.51 17.05 -8.39
CA ILE A 496 8.36 17.12 -9.85
C ILE A 496 7.00 17.70 -10.20
N PHE A 497 5.91 17.12 -9.67
CA PHE A 497 4.56 17.60 -10.01
C PHE A 497 4.27 18.99 -9.45
N GLY A 498 4.89 19.35 -8.32
CA GLY A 498 4.91 20.73 -7.82
C GLY A 498 5.58 21.69 -8.81
N LYS A 499 6.76 21.32 -9.35
CA LYS A 499 7.49 22.14 -10.32
C LYS A 499 6.78 22.23 -11.67
N ILE A 500 6.19 21.14 -12.15
CA ILE A 500 5.37 21.15 -13.37
C ILE A 500 4.18 22.10 -13.22
N ARG A 501 3.51 22.10 -12.05
CA ARG A 501 2.40 23.02 -11.78
C ARG A 501 2.85 24.48 -11.79
N GLU A 502 4.03 24.77 -11.23
CA GLU A 502 4.64 26.10 -11.29
C GLU A 502 4.90 26.51 -12.74
N MET A 503 5.63 25.70 -13.51
CA MET A 503 5.98 26.00 -14.91
C MET A 503 4.75 26.21 -15.81
N THR A 504 3.74 25.36 -15.68
CA THR A 504 2.49 25.44 -16.46
C THR A 504 1.64 26.64 -16.05
N SER A 505 1.75 27.11 -14.81
CA SER A 505 1.09 28.34 -14.36
C SER A 505 1.78 29.61 -14.87
N GLU A 506 3.10 29.57 -15.07
CA GLU A 506 3.91 30.67 -15.58
C GLU A 506 3.77 30.81 -17.12
N ASP A 507 3.81 29.69 -17.85
CA ASP A 507 3.56 29.66 -19.29
C ASP A 507 2.63 28.50 -19.68
N PRO A 508 1.33 28.75 -19.88
CA PRO A 508 0.37 27.72 -20.29
C PRO A 508 0.65 27.06 -21.65
N ARG A 509 1.55 27.63 -22.46
CA ARG A 509 1.91 27.08 -23.79
C ARG A 509 3.14 26.19 -23.76
N ILE A 510 3.82 26.09 -22.61
CA ILE A 510 5.02 25.27 -22.48
C ILE A 510 4.69 23.80 -22.71
N LYS A 511 5.51 23.12 -23.51
CA LYS A 511 5.37 21.68 -23.76
C LYS A 511 6.34 20.94 -22.85
N ILE A 512 5.82 20.15 -21.91
CA ILE A 512 6.63 19.39 -20.96
C ILE A 512 6.55 17.90 -21.31
N SER A 513 7.70 17.24 -21.34
CA SER A 513 7.85 15.78 -21.45
C SER A 513 8.50 15.26 -20.18
N LEU A 514 7.78 14.47 -19.39
CA LEU A 514 8.30 13.87 -18.18
C LEU A 514 8.67 12.41 -18.44
N SER A 515 9.91 12.03 -18.12
CA SER A 515 10.30 10.63 -18.16
C SER A 515 9.42 9.80 -17.20
N PRO A 516 8.85 8.67 -17.65
CA PRO A 516 8.15 7.74 -16.76
C PRO A 516 9.10 6.86 -15.93
N SER A 517 10.40 6.85 -16.22
CA SER A 517 11.33 5.79 -15.79
C SER A 517 11.88 5.93 -14.37
N TRP A 518 11.49 6.97 -13.62
CA TRP A 518 11.99 7.21 -12.25
C TRP A 518 11.22 6.45 -11.15
N ALA A 519 9.99 6.02 -11.42
CA ALA A 519 9.15 5.31 -10.47
C ALA A 519 8.17 4.36 -11.17
N ASN A 520 7.61 3.42 -10.40
CA ASN A 520 6.52 2.57 -10.88
C ASN A 520 5.22 3.39 -10.94
N GLY A 521 4.41 3.17 -11.98
CA GLY A 521 3.07 3.77 -12.09
C GLY A 521 3.05 5.30 -12.08
N THR A 522 4.02 5.94 -12.75
CA THR A 522 4.14 7.41 -12.80
C THR A 522 2.91 8.11 -13.36
N ASP A 523 2.16 7.44 -14.22
CA ASP A 523 0.84 7.84 -14.72
C ASP A 523 -0.21 7.90 -13.60
N THR A 524 -0.28 6.88 -12.75
CA THR A 524 -1.19 6.84 -11.60
C THR A 524 -0.81 7.90 -10.56
N ILE A 525 0.48 8.11 -10.34
CA ILE A 525 0.96 9.19 -9.46
C ILE A 525 0.60 10.55 -10.08
N ALA A 526 0.79 10.77 -11.38
CA ALA A 526 0.41 12.01 -12.05
C ALA A 526 -1.09 12.31 -11.91
N GLN A 527 -1.95 11.32 -12.15
CA GLN A 527 -3.40 11.42 -11.96
C GLN A 527 -3.79 11.73 -10.51
N PHE A 528 -2.97 11.37 -9.52
CA PHE A 528 -3.21 11.78 -8.15
C PHE A 528 -3.03 13.29 -7.94
N PHE A 529 -1.99 13.90 -8.56
CA PHE A 529 -1.66 15.31 -8.39
C PHE A 529 -2.40 16.27 -9.33
N PHE A 530 -2.91 15.78 -10.46
CA PHE A 530 -3.66 16.57 -11.43
C PHE A 530 -5.11 16.08 -11.54
N GLU A 531 -6.00 16.97 -11.97
CA GLU A 531 -7.40 16.64 -12.25
C GLU A 531 -7.65 16.81 -13.75
N GLY A 532 -8.30 15.83 -14.38
CA GLY A 532 -8.54 15.85 -15.82
C GLY A 532 -7.30 15.53 -16.66
N GLU A 533 -7.22 16.14 -17.84
CA GLU A 533 -6.09 15.94 -18.77
C GLU A 533 -4.78 16.50 -18.19
N LEU A 534 -3.69 15.73 -18.36
CA LEU A 534 -2.38 16.14 -17.85
C LEU A 534 -1.83 17.30 -18.71
N PRO A 535 -1.29 18.36 -18.09
CA PRO A 535 -0.69 19.48 -18.83
C PRO A 535 0.70 19.17 -19.39
N PHE A 536 1.09 17.90 -19.41
CA PHE A 536 2.39 17.40 -19.85
C PHE A 536 2.24 16.00 -20.44
N GLN A 537 3.23 15.59 -21.23
CA GLN A 537 3.30 14.26 -21.81
C GLN A 537 4.21 13.38 -20.97
N MET A 538 3.79 12.15 -20.69
CA MET A 538 4.64 11.15 -20.07
C MET A 538 5.46 10.47 -21.17
N GLU A 539 6.66 10.97 -21.41
CA GLU A 539 7.52 10.55 -22.53
C GLU A 539 9.00 10.68 -22.13
N SER A 540 9.78 9.64 -22.44
CA SER A 540 11.23 9.64 -22.26
C SER A 540 11.94 10.22 -23.49
N ILE A 541 13.05 10.93 -23.27
CA ILE A 541 13.93 11.39 -24.34
C ILE A 541 14.52 10.22 -25.15
N GLU A 542 14.59 9.01 -24.60
CA GLU A 542 15.11 7.84 -25.31
C GLU A 542 14.35 7.59 -26.62
N GLY A 543 13.04 7.87 -26.66
CA GLY A 543 12.24 7.74 -27.87
C GLY A 543 12.69 8.65 -29.04
N TYR A 544 13.53 9.65 -28.78
CA TYR A 544 14.06 10.60 -29.75
C TYR A 544 15.45 10.21 -30.29
N PHE A 545 16.07 9.14 -29.77
CA PHE A 545 17.39 8.68 -30.23
C PHE A 545 17.33 7.92 -31.53
N ASP A 546 16.33 7.06 -31.71
CA ASP A 546 16.34 6.03 -32.77
C ASP A 546 15.46 6.41 -33.96
N ARG A 547 14.66 7.46 -33.81
CA ARG A 547 13.83 8.01 -34.88
C ARG A 547 13.66 9.51 -34.74
N ARG A 548 13.55 10.21 -35.87
CA ARG A 548 13.25 11.64 -35.87
C ARG A 548 11.80 11.87 -35.48
N ARG A 549 11.60 12.42 -34.28
CA ARG A 549 10.29 12.88 -33.80
C ARG A 549 10.22 14.41 -33.88
N THR A 550 9.03 14.97 -33.73
CA THR A 550 8.88 16.42 -33.66
C THR A 550 9.52 16.94 -32.37
N LEU A 551 10.63 17.65 -32.51
CA LEU A 551 11.35 18.33 -31.44
C LEU A 551 11.15 19.83 -31.60
N ASP A 552 10.36 20.41 -30.72
CA ASP A 552 10.06 21.84 -30.68
C ASP A 552 11.07 22.51 -29.73
N SER A 553 11.69 23.62 -30.14
CA SER A 553 12.65 24.36 -29.29
C SER A 553 12.01 24.88 -28.00
N SER A 554 10.68 24.97 -27.96
CA SER A 554 9.90 25.31 -26.76
C SER A 554 9.62 24.12 -25.82
N ARG A 555 9.99 22.88 -26.19
CA ARG A 555 9.76 21.68 -25.37
C ARG A 555 10.83 21.53 -24.28
N VAL A 556 10.38 21.28 -23.05
CA VAL A 556 11.23 20.93 -21.91
C VAL A 556 11.09 19.45 -21.60
N PHE A 557 12.21 18.74 -21.59
CA PHE A 557 12.29 17.37 -21.10
C PHE A 557 12.71 17.36 -19.64
N ILE A 558 11.97 16.64 -18.81
CA ILE A 558 12.32 16.34 -17.42
C ILE A 558 12.90 14.93 -17.42
N MET A 559 14.23 14.87 -17.43
CA MET A 559 15.02 13.65 -17.59
C MET A 559 15.58 13.16 -16.26
N ILE A 560 15.69 11.85 -16.11
CA ILE A 560 16.51 11.25 -15.04
C ILE A 560 18.02 11.35 -15.37
N PRO A 561 18.93 11.18 -14.39
CA PRO A 561 20.37 11.34 -14.63
C PRO A 561 20.93 10.41 -15.71
N GLU A 562 20.39 9.20 -15.81
CA GLU A 562 20.79 8.19 -16.80
C GLU A 562 20.44 8.65 -18.23
N GLU A 563 19.24 9.20 -18.43
CA GLU A 563 18.79 9.74 -19.71
C GLU A 563 19.59 10.99 -20.10
N TYR A 564 19.79 11.92 -19.16
CA TYR A 564 20.59 13.11 -19.40
C TYR A 564 22.03 12.75 -19.79
N LYS A 565 22.62 11.75 -19.11
CA LYS A 565 23.95 11.23 -19.45
C LYS A 565 23.99 10.67 -20.88
N LYS A 566 22.98 9.92 -21.31
CA LYS A 566 22.89 9.44 -22.70
C LYS A 566 22.84 10.60 -23.70
N VAL A 567 22.09 11.66 -23.40
CA VAL A 567 21.97 12.84 -24.28
C VAL A 567 23.32 13.54 -24.46
N ILE A 568 24.04 13.85 -23.38
CA ILE A 568 25.33 14.55 -23.46
C ILE A 568 26.45 13.71 -24.09
N GLN A 569 26.32 12.38 -24.04
CA GLN A 569 27.28 11.46 -24.66
C GLN A 569 26.98 11.19 -26.13
N SER A 570 25.81 11.60 -26.62
CA SER A 570 25.38 11.32 -27.98
C SER A 570 25.69 12.48 -28.92
N PRO A 571 26.27 12.23 -30.11
CA PRO A 571 26.44 13.26 -31.14
C PRO A 571 25.11 13.61 -31.84
N LYS A 572 24.01 12.94 -31.50
CA LYS A 572 22.67 13.11 -32.09
C LYS A 572 21.99 14.42 -31.70
N PHE A 573 22.42 15.04 -30.60
CA PHE A 573 21.79 16.24 -30.05
C PHE A 573 22.80 17.37 -29.93
N THR A 574 22.32 18.60 -30.10
CA THR A 574 23.08 19.84 -29.95
C THR A 574 22.27 20.85 -29.13
N ASN A 575 22.87 21.99 -28.79
CA ASN A 575 22.22 23.07 -28.04
C ASN A 575 21.53 22.58 -26.74
N VAL A 576 22.17 21.63 -26.05
CA VAL A 576 21.66 21.06 -24.80
C VAL A 576 21.75 22.10 -23.68
N GLN A 577 20.61 22.68 -23.32
CA GLN A 577 20.47 23.70 -22.27
C GLN A 577 19.74 23.10 -21.08
N VAL A 578 20.35 23.22 -19.89
CA VAL A 578 19.73 22.82 -18.63
C VAL A 578 19.12 24.06 -17.97
N ASP A 579 17.80 24.18 -18.05
CA ASP A 579 17.05 25.29 -17.47
C ASP A 579 17.07 25.20 -15.93
N GLN A 580 16.94 23.98 -15.40
CA GLN A 580 16.87 23.73 -13.96
C GLN A 580 17.34 22.31 -13.62
N VAL A 581 17.84 22.14 -12.39
CA VAL A 581 18.11 20.83 -11.79
C VAL A 581 17.32 20.70 -10.48
N LEU A 582 16.62 19.58 -10.31
CA LEU A 582 16.01 19.18 -9.04
C LEU A 582 16.90 18.10 -8.39
N ASN A 583 17.46 18.42 -7.22
CA ASN A 583 18.37 17.52 -6.52
C ASN A 583 17.61 16.52 -5.65
N TYR A 584 18.16 15.31 -5.56
CA TYR A 584 17.80 14.32 -4.55
C TYR A 584 18.14 14.84 -3.13
N PRO A 585 17.59 14.21 -2.08
CA PRO A 585 17.86 14.60 -0.68
C PRO A 585 19.35 14.64 -0.29
N ASN A 586 20.21 13.84 -0.93
CA ASN A 586 21.66 13.85 -0.71
C ASN A 586 22.40 14.97 -1.47
N GLY A 587 21.69 15.82 -2.20
CA GLY A 587 22.25 16.92 -2.99
C GLY A 587 22.72 16.55 -4.40
N GLN A 588 22.69 15.28 -4.79
CA GLN A 588 22.99 14.87 -6.16
C GLN A 588 21.85 15.27 -7.11
N PRO A 589 22.12 15.61 -8.38
CA PRO A 589 21.08 15.83 -9.38
C PRO A 589 20.15 14.62 -9.52
N GLY A 590 18.85 14.84 -9.40
CA GLY A 590 17.83 13.81 -9.56
C GLY A 590 16.98 13.98 -10.81
N PHE A 591 16.69 15.21 -11.21
CA PHE A 591 15.99 15.50 -12.45
C PHE A 591 16.58 16.72 -13.14
N TYR A 592 16.76 16.62 -14.46
CA TYR A 592 17.24 17.70 -15.32
C TYR A 592 16.09 18.21 -16.17
N PHE A 593 15.88 19.53 -16.18
CA PHE A 593 14.92 20.20 -17.04
C PHE A 593 15.70 20.74 -18.24
N VAL A 594 15.54 20.11 -19.40
CA VAL A 594 16.44 20.25 -20.53
C VAL A 594 15.69 20.63 -21.79
N ARG A 595 16.25 21.60 -22.52
CA ARG A 595 15.91 21.91 -23.92
C ARG A 595 17.07 21.51 -24.79
N LEU A 596 16.78 20.97 -25.96
CA LEU A 596 17.80 20.47 -26.88
C LEU A 596 17.26 20.46 -28.30
N GLU A 597 18.18 20.38 -29.25
CA GLU A 597 17.88 20.30 -30.68
C GLU A 597 18.58 19.08 -31.28
N TYR A 598 18.10 18.60 -32.43
CA TYR A 598 18.81 17.60 -33.20
C TYR A 598 20.08 18.22 -33.80
N SER A 599 21.19 17.48 -33.78
CA SER A 599 22.39 17.90 -34.50
C SER A 599 22.18 17.79 -36.01
N GLU A 600 22.97 18.53 -36.79
CA GLU A 600 22.94 18.42 -38.26
C GLU A 600 23.31 17.02 -38.76
N ALA A 601 24.07 16.26 -37.96
CA ALA A 601 24.48 14.90 -38.27
C ALA A 601 23.43 13.83 -37.90
N PHE A 602 22.32 14.20 -37.25
CA PHE A 602 21.36 13.25 -36.69
C PHE A 602 20.84 12.24 -37.71
N ASP A 603 20.37 12.72 -38.87
CA ASP A 603 19.79 11.84 -39.91
C ASP A 603 20.86 10.93 -40.53
N ALA A 604 22.10 11.41 -40.66
CA ALA A 604 23.22 10.62 -41.18
C ALA A 604 23.61 9.51 -40.20
N ILE A 605 23.67 9.82 -38.90
CA ILE A 605 23.94 8.83 -37.84
C ILE A 605 22.82 7.78 -37.81
N LEU A 606 21.54 8.19 -37.89
CA LEU A 606 20.43 7.23 -37.94
C LEU A 606 20.49 6.31 -39.16
N ALA A 607 20.82 6.85 -40.33
CA ALA A 607 20.94 6.07 -41.55
C ALA A 607 22.08 5.04 -41.44
N GLU A 608 23.22 5.43 -40.88
CA GLU A 608 24.36 4.53 -40.63
C GLU A 608 24.00 3.44 -39.62
N GLU A 609 23.42 3.80 -38.48
CA GLU A 609 23.03 2.84 -37.45
C GLU A 609 21.96 1.86 -37.97
N SER A 610 20.96 2.34 -38.74
CA SER A 610 19.97 1.45 -39.36
C SER A 610 20.61 0.54 -40.41
N ALA A 611 21.56 1.03 -41.20
CA ALA A 611 22.32 0.19 -42.13
C ALA A 611 23.12 -0.90 -41.39
N GLN A 612 23.70 -0.59 -40.23
CA GLN A 612 24.37 -1.58 -39.37
C GLN A 612 23.37 -2.59 -38.79
N ARG A 613 22.21 -2.15 -38.28
CA ARG A 613 21.18 -3.03 -37.71
C ARG A 613 20.49 -3.93 -38.74
N ARG A 614 20.57 -3.60 -40.03
CA ARG A 614 20.08 -4.45 -41.14
C ARG A 614 20.99 -5.64 -41.46
N VAL A 615 22.22 -5.64 -40.96
CA VAL A 615 23.13 -6.78 -41.11
C VAL A 615 22.69 -7.90 -40.17
N LEU A 616 22.56 -9.13 -40.70
CA LEU A 616 22.24 -10.29 -39.87
C LEU A 616 23.37 -10.53 -38.85
N GLN A 617 22.98 -10.78 -37.61
CA GLN A 617 23.86 -11.21 -36.54
C GLN A 617 24.15 -12.71 -36.70
N GLU A 618 25.28 -13.19 -36.17
CA GLU A 618 25.66 -14.60 -36.21
C GLU A 618 25.88 -15.15 -34.80
N ALA A 619 25.38 -16.36 -34.53
CA ALA A 619 25.60 -17.07 -33.29
C ALA A 619 25.66 -18.60 -33.53
N GLY A 620 26.34 -19.32 -32.64
CA GLY A 620 26.22 -20.76 -32.55
C GLY A 620 25.21 -21.13 -31.47
N VAL A 621 24.23 -21.96 -31.81
CA VAL A 621 23.17 -22.44 -30.89
C VAL A 621 23.18 -23.96 -30.82
N LYS A 622 22.37 -24.53 -29.93
CA LYS A 622 22.08 -25.96 -29.89
C LYS A 622 20.62 -26.20 -30.27
N ILE A 623 20.39 -27.09 -31.22
CA ILE A 623 19.07 -27.54 -31.63
C ILE A 623 19.06 -29.06 -31.44
N ASP A 624 18.20 -29.57 -30.55
CA ASP A 624 18.18 -30.98 -30.13
C ASP A 624 19.56 -31.51 -29.65
N ASP A 625 20.24 -30.71 -28.82
CA ASP A 625 21.61 -30.95 -28.34
C ASP A 625 22.71 -30.98 -29.42
N LEU A 626 22.36 -30.73 -30.69
CA LEU A 626 23.32 -30.64 -31.79
C LEU A 626 23.71 -29.19 -32.08
N PRO A 627 25.00 -28.91 -32.31
CA PRO A 627 25.45 -27.58 -32.71
C PRO A 627 24.88 -27.17 -34.07
N ALA A 628 24.45 -25.91 -34.16
CA ALA A 628 24.02 -25.25 -35.39
C ALA A 628 24.49 -23.80 -35.42
N ALA A 629 24.81 -23.27 -36.60
CA ALA A 629 25.09 -21.86 -36.80
C ALA A 629 23.81 -21.14 -37.25
N VAL A 630 23.51 -19.99 -36.65
CA VAL A 630 22.31 -19.20 -36.96
C VAL A 630 22.71 -17.79 -37.32
N ARG A 631 22.24 -17.32 -38.48
CA ARG A 631 22.27 -15.92 -38.88
C ARG A 631 20.87 -15.33 -38.72
N TYR A 632 20.73 -14.21 -38.03
CA TYR A 632 19.41 -13.72 -37.62
C TYR A 632 19.30 -12.19 -37.61
N SER A 633 18.07 -11.68 -37.76
CA SER A 633 17.79 -10.24 -37.67
C SER A 633 18.22 -9.66 -36.31
N TYR A 634 18.69 -8.40 -36.30
CA TYR A 634 19.10 -7.74 -35.07
C TYR A 634 17.98 -7.72 -34.00
N LEU A 635 18.27 -8.27 -32.82
CA LEU A 635 17.30 -8.45 -31.74
C LEU A 635 17.41 -7.36 -30.67
N ASP A 636 16.28 -6.94 -30.10
CA ASP A 636 16.21 -6.02 -28.95
C ASP A 636 15.79 -6.71 -27.64
N MET A 637 15.27 -7.93 -27.74
CA MET A 637 14.81 -8.73 -26.61
C MET A 637 15.06 -10.21 -26.88
N GLY A 638 15.54 -10.91 -25.85
CA GLY A 638 15.82 -12.35 -25.88
C GLY A 638 17.14 -12.69 -26.60
N PRO A 639 18.03 -13.51 -26.00
CA PRO A 639 19.09 -14.14 -26.79
C PRO A 639 18.48 -15.11 -27.81
N ILE A 640 19.19 -15.35 -28.92
CA ILE A 640 18.71 -16.23 -29.99
C ILE A 640 18.48 -17.67 -29.51
N ASP A 641 19.18 -18.12 -28.47
CA ASP A 641 19.02 -19.42 -27.82
C ASP A 641 17.59 -19.67 -27.33
N ASN A 642 16.85 -18.62 -26.96
CA ASN A 642 15.45 -18.73 -26.51
C ASN A 642 14.54 -19.39 -27.54
N LEU A 643 14.88 -19.33 -28.84
CA LEU A 643 14.05 -19.97 -29.87
C LEU A 643 14.10 -21.50 -29.84
N PHE A 644 15.08 -22.08 -29.15
CA PHE A 644 15.42 -23.50 -29.20
C PHE A 644 15.60 -24.08 -27.78
N ASP A 645 15.06 -23.43 -26.75
CA ASP A 645 15.27 -23.81 -25.34
C ASP A 645 14.16 -24.73 -24.76
N ASP A 646 13.15 -25.08 -25.55
CA ASP A 646 11.98 -25.88 -25.15
C ASP A 646 11.16 -25.21 -24.02
N ASP A 647 11.31 -23.89 -23.82
CA ASP A 647 10.44 -23.09 -22.96
C ASP A 647 9.55 -22.16 -23.78
N PRO A 648 8.27 -22.50 -23.97
CA PRO A 648 7.39 -21.76 -24.86
C PRO A 648 7.02 -20.36 -24.30
N ARG A 649 7.54 -19.98 -23.12
CA ARG A 649 7.36 -18.67 -22.49
C ARG A 649 8.52 -17.71 -22.77
N THR A 650 9.65 -18.20 -23.28
CA THR A 650 10.74 -17.34 -23.75
C THR A 650 10.45 -16.88 -25.18
N LEU A 651 11.10 -15.81 -25.60
CA LEU A 651 10.92 -15.26 -26.94
C LEU A 651 12.13 -14.46 -27.38
N VAL A 652 12.20 -14.22 -28.69
CA VAL A 652 13.01 -13.17 -29.29
C VAL A 652 12.14 -12.13 -29.98
N ARG A 653 12.67 -10.91 -30.05
CA ARG A 653 12.01 -9.80 -30.72
C ARG A 653 13.00 -9.00 -31.55
N THR A 654 12.63 -8.71 -32.80
CA THR A 654 13.44 -7.83 -33.64
C THR A 654 13.43 -6.40 -33.11
N TYR A 655 14.54 -5.69 -33.29
CA TYR A 655 14.61 -4.26 -33.00
C TYR A 655 13.80 -3.45 -34.01
N GLU A 656 14.06 -3.62 -35.31
CA GLU A 656 13.36 -2.92 -36.39
C GLU A 656 12.96 -3.79 -37.59
N ALA A 657 13.54 -4.98 -37.76
CA ALA A 657 13.36 -5.79 -38.97
C ALA A 657 11.94 -6.39 -39.08
N ASN A 658 11.33 -6.25 -40.26
CA ASN A 658 10.13 -6.96 -40.68
C ASN A 658 10.19 -7.28 -42.19
N PRO A 659 10.40 -8.55 -42.60
CA PRO A 659 10.32 -9.76 -41.77
C PRO A 659 11.51 -9.94 -40.81
N LEU A 660 11.26 -10.63 -39.70
CA LEU A 660 12.30 -11.32 -38.93
C LEU A 660 12.83 -12.46 -39.79
N ARG A 661 14.16 -12.52 -39.96
CA ARG A 661 14.86 -13.54 -40.75
C ARG A 661 15.73 -14.42 -39.86
N LEU A 662 15.69 -15.72 -40.10
CA LEU A 662 16.59 -16.72 -39.53
C LEU A 662 17.16 -17.58 -40.66
N GLU A 663 18.47 -17.76 -40.67
CA GLU A 663 19.19 -18.69 -41.54
C GLU A 663 19.93 -19.67 -40.63
N ILE A 664 19.42 -20.89 -40.55
CA ILE A 664 19.96 -21.94 -39.69
C ILE A 664 20.77 -22.88 -40.58
N THR A 665 22.02 -23.12 -40.21
CA THR A 665 22.91 -24.09 -40.86
C THR A 665 23.24 -25.20 -39.87
N PHE A 666 22.87 -26.43 -40.22
CA PHE A 666 23.18 -27.60 -39.41
C PHE A 666 24.60 -28.09 -39.70
N ASP A 667 25.33 -28.50 -38.66
CA ASP A 667 26.68 -29.08 -38.82
C ASP A 667 26.69 -30.37 -39.65
N LYS A 668 25.57 -31.10 -39.67
CA LYS A 668 25.32 -32.27 -40.52
C LYS A 668 23.91 -32.17 -41.11
N PRO A 669 23.71 -32.53 -42.40
CA PRO A 669 22.37 -32.57 -42.99
C PRO A 669 21.41 -33.41 -42.15
N ARG A 670 20.18 -32.92 -41.98
CA ARG A 670 19.10 -33.56 -41.22
C ARG A 670 17.92 -33.80 -42.14
N ALA A 671 17.34 -35.00 -42.07
CA ALA A 671 16.05 -35.30 -42.66
C ALA A 671 14.95 -34.69 -41.79
N LEU A 672 14.18 -33.75 -42.32
CA LEU A 672 13.05 -33.14 -41.61
C LEU A 672 11.71 -33.65 -42.15
N THR A 673 10.81 -33.93 -41.23
CA THR A 673 9.43 -34.39 -41.45
C THR A 673 8.40 -33.34 -41.02
N GLY A 674 8.81 -32.34 -40.23
CA GLY A 674 7.95 -31.23 -39.85
C GLY A 674 8.68 -30.06 -39.24
N LEU A 675 7.96 -28.95 -39.09
CA LEU A 675 8.40 -27.76 -38.38
C LEU A 675 7.24 -27.23 -37.53
N LYS A 676 7.53 -26.92 -36.27
CA LYS A 676 6.60 -26.22 -35.38
C LYS A 676 7.17 -24.87 -35.01
N ALA A 677 6.33 -23.84 -35.00
CA ALA A 677 6.74 -22.52 -34.58
C ALA A 677 5.67 -21.86 -33.72
N ARG A 678 6.08 -21.24 -32.61
CA ARG A 678 5.18 -20.45 -31.77
C ARG A 678 5.38 -18.97 -32.08
N ILE A 679 4.33 -18.31 -32.55
CA ILE A 679 4.36 -16.90 -32.97
C ILE A 679 3.48 -16.02 -32.07
N GLY A 680 3.76 -14.72 -32.07
CA GLY A 680 2.96 -13.73 -31.33
C GLY A 680 1.53 -13.56 -31.85
N GLY A 681 0.72 -12.78 -31.12
CA GLY A 681 -0.69 -12.55 -31.42
C GLY A 681 -0.98 -11.72 -32.68
N THR A 682 -0.01 -11.01 -33.23
CA THR A 682 -0.19 -10.18 -34.44
C THR A 682 -0.53 -11.03 -35.68
N ALA A 683 -1.21 -10.42 -36.66
CA ALA A 683 -1.45 -11.06 -37.95
C ALA A 683 -0.13 -11.25 -38.69
N THR A 684 0.18 -12.50 -39.03
CA THR A 684 1.54 -12.91 -39.39
C THR A 684 1.53 -13.80 -40.62
N ILE A 685 2.49 -13.57 -41.51
CA ILE A 685 2.88 -14.54 -42.54
C ILE A 685 4.15 -15.22 -42.04
N PHE A 686 4.07 -16.52 -41.79
CA PHE A 686 5.23 -17.34 -41.49
C PHE A 686 5.58 -18.15 -42.72
N SER A 687 6.83 -18.09 -43.17
CA SER A 687 7.32 -18.90 -44.29
C SER A 687 8.65 -19.52 -43.95
N PHE A 688 8.91 -20.71 -44.50
CA PHE A 688 10.22 -21.33 -44.41
C PHE A 688 10.62 -22.03 -45.70
N GLN A 689 11.93 -22.23 -45.86
CA GLN A 689 12.55 -22.96 -46.95
C GLN A 689 13.58 -23.93 -46.40
N LEU A 690 13.59 -25.15 -46.92
CA LEU A 690 14.63 -26.15 -46.65
C LEU A 690 15.57 -26.20 -47.84
N VAL A 691 16.87 -26.14 -47.57
CA VAL A 691 17.92 -26.14 -48.59
C VAL A 691 18.87 -27.30 -48.34
N ASP A 692 19.16 -28.09 -49.37
CA ASP A 692 20.07 -29.23 -49.30
C ASP A 692 21.56 -28.82 -49.25
N SER A 693 22.44 -29.82 -49.15
CA SER A 693 23.90 -29.63 -49.13
C SER A 693 24.47 -28.95 -50.39
N ASP A 694 23.75 -29.04 -51.51
CA ASP A 694 24.14 -28.48 -52.80
C ASP A 694 23.62 -27.04 -52.98
N GLY A 695 22.93 -26.50 -51.97
CA GLY A 695 22.37 -25.15 -51.99
C GLY A 695 21.05 -25.04 -52.75
N LYS A 696 20.38 -26.16 -53.04
CA LYS A 696 19.09 -26.18 -53.74
C LYS A 696 17.94 -26.20 -52.74
N VAL A 697 16.94 -25.34 -52.96
CA VAL A 697 15.67 -25.36 -52.21
C VAL A 697 14.94 -26.66 -52.53
N VAL A 698 14.80 -27.54 -51.54
CA VAL A 698 14.12 -28.84 -51.64
C VAL A 698 12.68 -28.77 -51.16
N TYR A 699 12.34 -27.80 -50.30
CA TYR A 699 10.99 -27.58 -49.79
C TYR A 699 10.77 -26.11 -49.46
N SER A 700 9.54 -25.62 -49.64
CA SER A 700 9.12 -24.30 -49.18
C SER A 700 7.63 -24.32 -48.86
N ASP A 701 7.26 -23.69 -47.75
CA ASP A 701 5.87 -23.56 -47.34
C ASP A 701 5.65 -22.24 -46.60
N GLN A 702 4.39 -21.80 -46.56
CA GLN A 702 3.97 -20.56 -45.94
C GLN A 702 2.55 -20.67 -45.39
N GLN A 703 2.35 -20.11 -44.20
CA GLN A 703 1.03 -19.95 -43.59
C GLN A 703 0.74 -18.48 -43.28
N ASP A 704 -0.44 -18.02 -43.70
CA ASP A 704 -1.01 -16.74 -43.31
C ASP A 704 -2.01 -16.95 -42.18
N VAL A 705 -1.83 -16.22 -41.09
CA VAL A 705 -2.62 -16.34 -39.87
C VAL A 705 -3.04 -14.98 -39.37
N LYS A 706 -4.35 -14.86 -39.12
CA LYS A 706 -4.98 -13.65 -38.58
C LYS A 706 -4.53 -13.38 -37.14
N GLU A 707 -4.78 -12.15 -36.71
CA GLU A 707 -4.55 -11.71 -35.34
C GLU A 707 -5.33 -12.56 -34.32
N ALA A 708 -4.69 -12.81 -33.18
CA ALA A 708 -5.21 -13.54 -32.04
C ALA A 708 -4.79 -12.83 -30.73
N PRO A 709 -5.58 -12.94 -29.65
CA PRO A 709 -5.26 -12.31 -28.37
C PRO A 709 -4.01 -12.90 -27.70
N ASP A 710 -3.66 -14.15 -28.02
CA ASP A 710 -2.58 -14.92 -27.39
C ASP A 710 -1.59 -15.50 -28.42
N PRO A 711 -0.33 -15.78 -28.05
CA PRO A 711 0.62 -16.51 -28.89
C PRO A 711 0.12 -17.90 -29.29
N ARG A 712 0.33 -18.29 -30.54
CA ARG A 712 -0.23 -19.51 -31.14
C ARG A 712 0.83 -20.37 -31.82
N TRP A 713 0.57 -21.67 -31.89
CA TRP A 713 1.39 -22.63 -32.62
C TRP A 713 0.99 -22.71 -34.09
N LEU A 714 2.00 -22.80 -34.95
CA LEU A 714 1.90 -23.20 -36.34
C LEU A 714 2.61 -24.54 -36.49
N GLU A 715 2.00 -25.45 -37.24
CA GLU A 715 2.55 -26.79 -37.49
C GLU A 715 2.58 -27.01 -39.00
N PHE A 716 3.74 -27.45 -39.50
CA PHE A 716 3.99 -27.74 -40.90
C PHE A 716 4.46 -29.17 -41.04
N THR A 717 3.87 -29.91 -41.99
CA THR A 717 4.24 -31.30 -42.28
C THR A 717 5.00 -31.36 -43.60
N VAL A 718 6.18 -31.98 -43.58
CA VAL A 718 7.08 -32.15 -44.73
C VAL A 718 7.04 -33.61 -45.18
N GLU A 719 6.22 -33.90 -46.19
CA GLU A 719 6.11 -35.24 -46.77
C GLU A 719 6.37 -35.23 -48.29
N PRO A 720 7.32 -36.06 -48.80
CA PRO A 720 8.19 -36.99 -48.07
C PRO A 720 9.29 -36.25 -47.27
N PRO A 721 9.94 -36.91 -46.28
CA PRO A 721 11.04 -36.33 -45.52
C PRO A 721 12.12 -35.73 -46.43
N GLN A 722 12.59 -34.53 -46.10
CA GLN A 722 13.57 -33.80 -46.90
C GLN A 722 14.90 -33.69 -46.17
N ASP A 723 15.98 -34.16 -46.80
CA ASP A 723 17.33 -33.92 -46.32
C ASP A 723 17.70 -32.45 -46.55
N CYS A 724 18.01 -31.73 -45.48
CA CYS A 724 18.38 -30.32 -45.54
C CYS A 724 19.66 -30.06 -44.75
N ALA A 725 20.50 -29.17 -45.30
CA ALA A 725 21.65 -28.62 -44.60
C ALA A 725 21.32 -27.24 -43.98
N GLN A 726 20.36 -26.52 -44.56
CA GLN A 726 19.96 -25.20 -44.10
C GLN A 726 18.44 -25.02 -44.05
N VAL A 727 17.98 -24.20 -43.10
CA VAL A 727 16.59 -23.74 -42.99
C VAL A 727 16.58 -22.22 -43.00
N PHE A 728 15.78 -21.64 -43.90
CA PHE A 728 15.48 -20.23 -43.91
C PHE A 728 14.07 -20.02 -43.37
N ILE A 729 13.92 -19.14 -42.38
CA ILE A 729 12.61 -18.79 -41.81
C ILE A 729 12.44 -17.27 -41.95
N GLU A 730 11.28 -16.87 -42.47
CA GLU A 730 10.83 -15.48 -42.43
C GLU A 730 9.50 -15.37 -41.68
N VAL A 731 9.47 -14.47 -40.70
CA VAL A 731 8.26 -14.13 -39.94
C VAL A 731 7.91 -12.67 -40.23
N LYS A 732 6.81 -12.44 -40.93
CA LYS A 732 6.38 -11.11 -41.33
C LYS A 732 5.12 -10.69 -40.58
N SER A 733 5.19 -9.61 -39.81
CA SER A 733 3.98 -8.95 -39.30
C SER A 733 3.31 -8.21 -40.45
N THR A 734 2.04 -8.50 -40.71
CA THR A 734 1.32 -7.99 -41.89
C THR A 734 0.73 -6.60 -41.70
N TYR A 735 0.44 -6.21 -40.45
CA TYR A 735 -0.08 -4.87 -40.13
C TYR A 735 1.03 -3.83 -39.96
N ASP A 736 2.21 -4.25 -39.54
CA ASP A 736 3.30 -3.34 -39.21
C ASP A 736 4.22 -3.11 -40.41
N GLN A 737 4.61 -1.87 -40.64
CA GLN A 737 5.68 -1.54 -41.61
C GLN A 737 7.02 -1.52 -40.88
N GLU A 738 8.12 -1.78 -41.61
CA GLU A 738 9.47 -1.58 -41.06
C GLU A 738 9.65 -0.07 -40.72
N PRO A 739 10.04 0.29 -39.48
CA PRO A 739 10.51 -0.58 -38.40
C PRO A 739 9.38 -1.26 -37.61
N ALA A 740 9.48 -2.57 -37.37
CA ALA A 740 8.55 -3.31 -36.51
C ALA A 740 9.24 -4.30 -35.57
N HIS A 741 8.60 -4.53 -34.43
CA HIS A 741 9.00 -5.52 -33.43
C HIS A 741 8.27 -6.84 -33.70
N VAL A 742 8.89 -7.72 -34.47
CA VAL A 742 8.35 -9.04 -34.79
C VAL A 742 8.76 -10.02 -33.69
N HIS A 743 7.78 -10.74 -33.14
CA HIS A 743 7.99 -11.70 -32.05
C HIS A 743 7.97 -13.13 -32.59
N LEU A 744 8.96 -13.93 -32.19
CA LEU A 744 8.98 -15.38 -32.38
C LEU A 744 9.36 -16.02 -31.04
N TRP A 745 8.56 -16.98 -30.61
CA TRP A 745 8.66 -17.57 -29.27
C TRP A 745 9.50 -18.83 -29.31
N GLU A 746 9.16 -19.76 -30.20
CA GLU A 746 9.82 -21.07 -30.29
C GLU A 746 9.86 -21.55 -31.74
N VAL A 747 10.89 -22.31 -32.10
CA VAL A 747 10.97 -23.12 -33.32
C VAL A 747 11.48 -24.53 -32.99
N THR A 748 10.72 -25.53 -33.38
CA THR A 748 11.06 -26.95 -33.20
C THR A 748 11.05 -27.67 -34.55
N PHE A 749 11.99 -28.57 -34.76
CA PHE A 749 12.11 -29.39 -35.97
C PHE A 749 11.75 -30.84 -35.65
N GLU A 750 10.98 -31.48 -36.52
CA GLU A 750 10.51 -32.88 -36.36
C GLU A 750 11.17 -33.84 -37.34
#